data_AF-A0A421B5V5-F1
#
_entry.id   AF-A0A421B5V5-F1
#
_cell.length_a   1.000
_cell.length_b   1.000
_cell.length_c   1.000
_cell.angle_alpha   90.00
_cell.angle_beta   90.00
_cell.angle_gamma   90.00
#
_symmetry.space_group_name_H-M   'P 1'
#
loop_
_entity.id
_entity.type
_entity.pdbx_description
1 polymer ?
#
loop_
_entity_poly.entity_id
_entity_poly.type
_entity_poly.pdbx_seq_one_letter_code
_entity_poly.pdbx_strand_id
1 'polypeptide(L)'
;MGGGLNGESSAGTGTVTETSTGSETSMAHRARSVLAIRPFRRLWGVTYLCSVADWLSLLALTGLVSQATQDYKTQSFAFAGVVLTQLLPGLLFAPLGGLFADRFDRRKVMVFADVGRFGLLLSIAIVGSPLWLFVGNFLVGFCALLWIPSKDAAVPNLLRRPDQVETANQLGMVMTYGIAVISAGGLYAAITGINTNFSLQRAATESGESEAGATRLVLFIIAALYLASAATIATRIPELSRRVASAPKAAASDKPDTSGGFGAMLRDAVTFVRTSPLVRGLLIGMIGAFVAAGALVGSSQVYATSVLGGQASFGLLFVALFIGLATGMGGAPKLARKLPRNRLFGIAIVTAGIDLLLVALSPHLVVSLITCAILGMCAGAAFLTGVTIIGTEVDDSIRGRINAIYQSLMKIIFAGGMALTPVLVGLVAPHSVTLFGRSMIIDGTRPVLLGAGLLATVMGVLAYRQMDDRRSETILSDLRAAIGRKPKRRSTGLLIAVEGNTHIDTSTQATLLADWLRANSGTDVLLAADPALDDVRLRSVLTEAGLNSARAHALVAAAVRADLVEREIQPALARGAVVVMERFVDSPLAHLSVAAGLDPTELEGLADWATERLRPDITVLLDRDPATLPPRAGNAEHHWHVQSVLTDMAAADPDRYVVVDGDGSASDVHDRVLIAVKTTMAGRKLAQFAQAESY
;
A
#
# COMPACT_ATOMS: atom_id res chain seq x y z
N MET A 1 -73.02 31.42 0.80
CA MET A 1 -71.86 32.29 0.52
C MET A 1 -70.65 31.36 0.37
N GLY A 2 -70.30 30.75 -0.76
CA GLY A 2 -70.40 31.06 -2.21
C GLY A 2 -68.98 31.32 -2.71
N GLY A 3 -68.37 30.69 -3.72
CA GLY A 3 -68.54 29.47 -4.55
C GLY A 3 -67.11 28.88 -4.72
N GLY A 4 -66.75 27.83 -5.46
CA GLY A 4 -67.27 27.20 -6.67
C GLY A 4 -66.05 26.66 -7.45
N LEU A 5 -65.96 25.32 -7.56
CA LEU A 5 -65.48 24.46 -8.67
C LEU A 5 -64.21 24.74 -9.52
N ASN A 6 -63.56 23.60 -9.83
CA ASN A 6 -62.76 23.20 -11.00
C ASN A 6 -61.24 23.44 -11.03
N GLY A 7 -60.53 22.41 -11.51
CA GLY A 7 -59.08 22.31 -11.59
C GLY A 7 -58.50 22.57 -12.97
N GLU A 8 -57.16 22.56 -13.06
CA GLU A 8 -56.32 22.07 -14.16
C GLU A 8 -54.82 22.31 -13.86
N SER A 9 -54.01 21.29 -14.16
CA SER A 9 -52.64 21.28 -14.73
C SER A 9 -51.74 22.54 -14.64
N SER A 10 -50.50 22.42 -14.11
CA SER A 10 -49.30 22.00 -14.87
C SER A 10 -47.98 22.34 -14.15
N ALA A 11 -47.03 21.40 -14.30
CA ALA A 11 -45.57 21.57 -14.42
C ALA A 11 -44.70 22.06 -13.24
N GLY A 12 -43.87 21.13 -12.76
CA GLY A 12 -42.43 21.35 -12.78
C GLY A 12 -41.66 21.05 -11.50
N THR A 13 -41.23 19.80 -11.29
CA THR A 13 -40.00 19.52 -10.53
C THR A 13 -39.40 18.15 -10.88
N GLY A 14 -38.32 18.25 -11.67
CA GLY A 14 -37.14 17.39 -11.73
C GLY A 14 -37.21 15.94 -11.27
N THR A 15 -37.12 15.06 -12.27
CA THR A 15 -36.52 13.73 -12.21
C THR A 15 -35.15 13.76 -11.49
N VAL A 16 -35.03 13.04 -10.37
CA VAL A 16 -33.73 12.53 -9.90
C VAL A 16 -33.75 11.02 -10.10
N THR A 17 -33.24 10.63 -11.25
CA THR A 17 -32.86 9.26 -11.60
C THR A 17 -31.60 8.91 -10.80
N GLU A 18 -31.73 8.44 -9.56
CA GLU A 18 -30.62 7.76 -8.89
C GLU A 18 -30.52 6.33 -9.43
N THR A 19 -29.75 6.21 -10.51
CA THR A 19 -29.18 4.95 -10.97
C THR A 19 -28.13 4.52 -9.95
N SER A 20 -28.50 3.61 -9.06
CA SER A 20 -27.57 2.95 -8.13
C SER A 20 -26.68 1.97 -8.91
N THR A 21 -25.58 2.47 -9.45
CA THR A 21 -24.50 1.65 -9.99
C THR A 21 -23.76 0.94 -8.85
N GLY A 22 -24.27 -0.21 -8.43
CA GLY A 22 -23.55 -1.17 -7.59
C GLY A 22 -22.45 -1.85 -8.41
N SER A 23 -21.20 -1.40 -8.28
CA SER A 23 -20.04 -2.04 -8.93
C SER A 23 -18.66 -1.58 -8.37
N GLU A 24 -18.56 -0.85 -7.26
CA GLU A 24 -17.25 -0.42 -6.75
C GLU A 24 -17.23 -0.22 -5.21
N THR A 25 -16.99 -1.28 -4.44
CA THR A 25 -16.18 -1.14 -3.21
C THR A 25 -14.70 -1.08 -3.59
N SER A 26 -14.38 -0.18 -4.52
CA SER A 26 -13.05 0.09 -5.02
C SER A 26 -12.20 0.67 -3.87
N MET A 27 -10.88 0.45 -3.90
CA MET A 27 -9.92 1.23 -3.09
C MET A 27 -10.24 2.74 -3.13
N ALA A 28 -10.81 3.22 -4.23
CA ALA A 28 -11.32 4.57 -4.37
C ALA A 28 -12.42 4.93 -3.36
N HIS A 29 -13.34 4.01 -3.03
CA HIS A 29 -14.37 4.22 -2.01
C HIS A 29 -13.76 4.33 -0.60
N ARG A 30 -12.84 3.43 -0.23
CA ARG A 30 -12.10 3.52 1.05
C ARG A 30 -11.25 4.78 1.15
N ALA A 31 -10.57 5.17 0.07
CA ALA A 31 -9.83 6.42 0.01
C ALA A 31 -10.76 7.64 0.14
N ARG A 32 -11.92 7.64 -0.54
CA ARG A 32 -12.92 8.71 -0.44
C ARG A 32 -13.51 8.81 0.97
N SER A 33 -13.77 7.69 1.65
CA SER A 33 -14.32 7.70 3.00
C SER A 33 -13.35 8.34 4.00
N VAL A 34 -12.05 8.04 3.89
CA VAL A 34 -11.00 8.66 4.71
C VAL A 34 -10.84 10.15 4.37
N LEU A 35 -10.83 10.53 3.08
CA LEU A 35 -10.72 11.94 2.64
C LEU A 35 -11.98 12.78 2.92
N ALA A 36 -13.12 12.15 3.18
CA ALA A 36 -14.34 12.85 3.60
C ALA A 36 -14.19 13.46 5.01
N ILE A 37 -13.31 12.90 5.84
CA ILE A 37 -13.04 13.38 7.20
C ILE A 37 -12.30 14.72 7.15
N ARG A 38 -12.97 15.80 7.60
CA ARG A 38 -12.45 17.19 7.46
C ARG A 38 -11.08 17.40 8.12
N PRO A 39 -10.82 16.97 9.37
CA PRO A 39 -9.51 17.15 10.00
C PRO A 39 -8.40 16.37 9.27
N PHE A 40 -8.67 15.13 8.87
CA PHE A 40 -7.73 14.33 8.09
C PHE A 40 -7.43 14.97 6.73
N ARG A 41 -8.44 15.44 5.99
CA ARG A 41 -8.25 16.13 4.71
C ARG A 41 -7.37 17.37 4.83
N ARG A 42 -7.50 18.13 5.93
CA ARG A 42 -6.62 19.27 6.21
C ARG A 42 -5.18 18.84 6.49
N LEU A 43 -4.99 17.79 7.29
CA LEU A 43 -3.66 17.21 7.54
C LEU A 43 -3.04 16.64 6.25
N TRP A 44 -3.85 16.03 5.39
CA TRP A 44 -3.42 15.52 4.09
C TRP A 44 -2.99 16.65 3.15
N GLY A 45 -3.73 17.76 3.12
CA GLY A 45 -3.33 18.98 2.39
C GLY A 45 -2.07 19.66 2.96
N VAL A 46 -1.87 19.63 4.27
CA VAL A 46 -0.62 20.08 4.90
C VAL A 46 0.54 19.17 4.49
N THR A 47 0.32 17.85 4.50
CA THR A 47 1.32 16.86 4.08
C THR A 47 1.70 17.06 2.60
N TYR A 48 0.75 17.47 1.75
CA TYR A 48 1.04 17.88 0.38
C TYR A 48 2.08 19.00 0.31
N LEU A 49 1.79 20.12 0.99
CA LEU A 49 2.60 21.33 0.94
C LEU A 49 4.02 21.03 1.43
N CYS A 50 4.14 20.35 2.57
CA CYS A 50 5.44 19.93 3.11
C CYS A 50 6.18 18.99 2.16
N SER A 51 5.51 17.97 1.62
CA SER A 51 6.16 17.00 0.73
C SER A 51 6.63 17.66 -0.57
N VAL A 52 5.83 18.55 -1.17
CA VAL A 52 6.23 19.31 -2.36
C VAL A 52 7.43 20.20 -2.04
N ALA A 53 7.43 20.85 -0.87
CA ALA A 53 8.53 21.68 -0.41
C ALA A 53 9.82 20.86 -0.18
N ASP A 54 9.73 19.67 0.42
CA ASP A 54 10.86 18.74 0.62
C ASP A 54 11.49 18.31 -0.71
N TRP A 55 10.68 17.86 -1.66
CA TRP A 55 11.17 17.43 -2.98
C TRP A 55 11.69 18.60 -3.82
N LEU A 56 11.06 19.78 -3.76
CA LEU A 56 11.60 20.99 -4.38
C LEU A 56 12.92 21.41 -3.74
N SER A 57 13.07 21.30 -2.42
CA SER A 57 14.30 21.62 -1.70
C SER A 57 15.45 20.75 -2.16
N LEU A 58 15.21 19.45 -2.34
CA LEU A 58 16.20 18.54 -2.90
C LEU A 58 16.71 19.01 -4.27
N LEU A 59 15.81 19.36 -5.18
CA LEU A 59 16.16 19.83 -6.52
C LEU A 59 16.87 21.19 -6.49
N ALA A 60 16.35 22.15 -5.71
CA ALA A 60 16.88 23.52 -5.63
C ALA A 60 18.27 23.58 -4.99
N LEU A 61 18.47 22.90 -3.85
CA LEU A 61 19.75 22.87 -3.16
C LEU A 61 20.82 22.18 -4.01
N THR A 62 20.45 21.09 -4.70
CA THR A 62 21.32 20.40 -5.66
C THR A 62 21.76 21.33 -6.78
N GLY A 63 20.82 22.08 -7.38
CA GLY A 63 21.11 23.05 -8.43
C GLY A 63 22.11 24.11 -7.97
N LEU A 64 21.90 24.68 -6.76
CA LEU A 64 22.78 25.69 -6.17
C LEU A 64 24.21 25.19 -5.95
N VAL A 65 24.38 23.99 -5.36
CA VAL A 65 25.73 23.44 -5.11
C VAL A 65 26.41 23.05 -6.43
N SER A 66 25.64 22.55 -7.41
CA SER A 66 26.18 22.19 -8.73
C SER A 66 26.71 23.41 -9.48
N GLN A 67 26.00 24.55 -9.44
CA GLN A 67 26.45 25.80 -10.05
C GLN A 67 27.72 26.37 -9.40
N ALA A 68 27.89 26.17 -8.10
CA ALA A 68 29.09 26.60 -7.38
C ALA A 68 30.34 25.75 -7.69
N THR A 69 30.20 24.69 -8.51
CA THR A 69 31.22 23.66 -8.69
C THR A 69 31.61 23.48 -10.16
N GLN A 70 32.89 23.66 -10.48
CA GLN A 70 33.43 23.61 -11.85
C GLN A 70 33.80 22.20 -12.33
N ASP A 71 34.07 21.27 -11.41
CA ASP A 71 34.73 20.00 -11.71
C ASP A 71 33.77 18.80 -11.63
N TYR A 72 33.87 17.88 -12.60
CA TYR A 72 32.94 16.75 -12.80
C TYR A 72 32.82 15.83 -11.58
N LYS A 73 33.95 15.56 -10.91
CA LYS A 73 33.97 14.76 -9.68
C LYS A 73 33.24 15.48 -8.55
N THR A 74 33.53 16.77 -8.38
CA THR A 74 33.00 17.58 -7.29
C THR A 74 31.49 17.81 -7.41
N GLN A 75 30.94 17.85 -8.63
CA GLN A 75 29.48 17.89 -8.86
C GLN A 75 28.75 16.63 -8.39
N SER A 76 29.37 15.45 -8.55
CA SER A 76 28.79 14.18 -8.07
C SER A 76 28.74 14.14 -6.52
N PHE A 77 29.80 14.65 -5.88
CA PHE A 77 29.85 14.78 -4.42
C PHE A 77 28.93 15.86 -3.87
N ALA A 78 28.68 16.93 -4.63
CA ALA A 78 27.75 18.00 -4.27
C ALA A 78 26.32 17.46 -4.06
N PHE A 79 25.78 16.74 -5.04
CA PHE A 79 24.45 16.14 -4.94
C PHE A 79 24.36 15.13 -3.79
N ALA A 80 25.31 14.19 -3.73
CA ALA A 80 25.40 13.23 -2.63
C ALA A 80 25.44 13.93 -1.27
N GLY A 81 26.24 15.00 -1.14
CA GLY A 81 26.35 15.80 0.07
C GLY A 81 25.03 16.44 0.51
N VAL A 82 24.24 16.99 -0.42
CA VAL A 82 22.93 17.58 -0.11
C VAL A 82 21.98 16.52 0.46
N VAL A 83 21.88 15.35 -0.17
CA VAL A 83 21.00 14.29 0.34
C VAL A 83 21.49 13.71 1.66
N LEU A 84 22.80 13.46 1.77
CA LEU A 84 23.39 12.92 3.00
C LEU A 84 23.20 13.87 4.19
N THR A 85 23.42 15.18 4.00
CA THR A 85 23.18 16.17 5.07
C THR A 85 21.71 16.26 5.48
N GLN A 86 20.77 16.00 4.55
CA GLN A 86 19.34 15.94 4.86
C GLN A 86 18.95 14.65 5.62
N LEU A 87 19.59 13.52 5.32
CA LEU A 87 19.32 12.23 5.97
C LEU A 87 20.00 12.07 7.34
N LEU A 88 21.15 12.73 7.52
CA LEU A 88 22.02 12.56 8.69
C LEU A 88 21.33 12.84 10.04
N PRO A 89 20.50 13.90 10.22
CA PRO A 89 19.77 14.11 11.45
C PRO A 89 18.87 12.94 11.83
N GLY A 90 18.17 12.38 10.83
CA GLY A 90 17.29 11.23 11.03
C GLY A 90 18.04 9.96 11.40
N LEU A 91 19.31 9.84 11.01
CA LEU A 91 20.17 8.72 11.37
C LEU A 91 20.74 8.85 12.79
N LEU A 92 21.24 10.04 13.15
CA LEU A 92 21.90 10.29 14.43
C LEU A 92 20.91 10.44 15.59
N PHE A 93 19.73 10.99 15.31
CA PHE A 93 18.80 11.45 16.33
C PHE A 93 17.42 10.77 16.24
N ALA A 94 17.30 9.65 15.53
CA ALA A 94 16.02 8.93 15.33
C ALA A 94 15.19 8.74 16.62
N PRO A 95 15.78 8.32 17.78
CA PRO A 95 15.03 8.11 19.01
C PRO A 95 14.47 9.41 19.63
N LEU A 96 15.12 10.56 19.37
CA LEU A 96 14.70 11.84 19.93
C LEU A 96 13.36 12.29 19.35
N GLY A 97 13.11 12.05 18.05
CA GLY A 97 11.87 12.47 17.39
C GLY A 97 10.61 11.90 18.06
N GLY A 98 10.62 10.62 18.44
CA GLY A 98 9.50 9.97 19.13
C GLY A 98 9.29 10.51 20.56
N LEU A 99 10.38 10.67 21.31
CA LEU A 99 10.33 11.25 22.67
C LEU A 99 9.73 12.66 22.67
N PHE A 100 10.06 13.48 21.68
CA PHE A 100 9.50 14.82 21.55
C PHE A 100 8.01 14.79 21.19
N ALA A 101 7.59 13.91 20.28
CA ALA A 101 6.19 13.73 19.89
C ALA A 101 5.31 13.24 21.04
N ASP A 102 5.88 12.48 21.98
CA ASP A 102 5.20 11.99 23.16
C ASP A 102 5.17 13.01 24.30
N ARG A 103 6.24 13.78 24.51
CA ARG A 103 6.35 14.73 25.63
C ARG A 103 5.62 16.05 25.39
N PHE A 104 5.62 16.54 24.16
CA PHE A 104 5.09 17.87 23.83
C PHE A 104 3.79 17.78 23.03
N ASP A 105 3.06 18.89 22.96
CA ASP A 105 1.89 19.00 22.10
C ASP A 105 2.32 18.89 20.62
N ARG A 106 1.83 17.84 19.95
CA ARG A 106 2.14 17.50 18.55
C ARG A 106 1.88 18.67 17.61
N ARG A 107 0.79 19.42 17.83
CA ARG A 107 0.45 20.60 17.02
C ARG A 107 1.53 21.67 17.13
N LYS A 108 1.99 21.96 18.35
CA LYS A 108 3.03 22.98 18.58
C LYS A 108 4.36 22.54 17.99
N VAL A 109 4.74 21.27 18.19
CA VAL A 109 5.98 20.70 17.62
C VAL A 109 5.98 20.83 16.10
N MET A 110 4.88 20.47 15.43
CA MET A 110 4.76 20.60 13.97
C MET A 110 4.87 22.05 13.50
N VAL A 111 4.20 23.00 14.18
CA VAL A 111 4.27 24.43 13.85
C VAL A 111 5.69 24.97 14.02
N PHE A 112 6.36 24.68 15.15
CA PHE A 112 7.73 25.13 15.38
C PHE A 112 8.71 24.55 14.36
N ALA A 113 8.54 23.27 14.00
CA ALA A 113 9.36 22.64 12.97
C ALA A 113 9.20 23.33 11.61
N ASP A 114 7.97 23.61 11.17
CA ASP A 114 7.72 24.24 9.88
C ASP A 114 8.20 25.72 9.85
N VAL A 115 8.02 26.47 10.93
CA VAL A 115 8.58 27.83 11.08
C VAL A 115 10.11 27.80 11.06
N GLY A 116 10.72 26.81 11.70
CA GLY A 116 12.17 26.58 11.64
C GLY A 116 12.66 26.31 10.21
N ARG A 117 11.99 25.42 9.47
CA ARG A 117 12.33 25.15 8.06
C ARG A 117 12.16 26.37 7.17
N PHE A 118 11.09 27.16 7.38
CA PHE A 118 10.89 28.44 6.69
C PHE A 118 12.10 29.37 6.88
N GLY A 119 12.48 29.64 8.13
CA GLY A 119 13.59 30.55 8.43
C GLY A 119 14.93 30.05 7.90
N LEU A 120 15.20 28.75 8.04
CA LEU A 120 16.45 28.14 7.58
C LEU A 120 16.57 28.17 6.05
N LEU A 121 15.52 27.80 5.31
CA LEU A 121 15.56 27.81 3.84
C LEU A 121 15.64 29.23 3.28
N LEU A 122 14.95 30.18 3.91
CA LEU A 122 15.08 31.59 3.61
C LEU A 122 16.52 32.08 3.84
N SER A 123 17.15 31.67 4.94
CA SER A 123 18.55 32.02 5.22
C SER A 123 19.53 31.45 4.20
N ILE A 124 19.31 30.22 3.71
CA ILE A 124 20.14 29.61 2.65
C ILE A 124 20.03 30.45 1.37
N ALA A 125 18.82 30.87 1.00
CA ALA A 125 18.59 31.69 -0.18
C ALA A 125 19.28 33.06 -0.13
N ILE A 126 19.35 33.68 1.06
CA ILE A 126 19.93 35.01 1.27
C ILE A 126 21.46 34.95 1.39
N VAL A 127 21.99 34.01 2.19
CA VAL A 127 23.43 33.96 2.52
C VAL A 127 24.26 33.47 1.33
N GLY A 128 23.74 32.52 0.55
CA GLY A 128 24.41 32.03 -0.66
C GLY A 128 25.77 31.33 -0.44
N SER A 129 26.11 30.97 0.80
CA SER A 129 27.37 30.28 1.14
C SER A 129 27.21 28.76 1.03
N PRO A 130 28.11 28.03 0.34
CA PRO A 130 28.06 26.57 0.24
C PRO A 130 28.13 25.86 1.61
N LEU A 131 28.91 26.39 2.56
CA LEU A 131 29.01 25.82 3.91
C LEU A 131 27.70 26.01 4.66
N TRP A 132 27.10 27.21 4.60
CA TRP A 132 25.81 27.48 5.22
C TRP A 132 24.69 26.66 4.58
N LEU A 133 24.78 26.38 3.28
CA LEU A 133 23.82 25.50 2.60
C LEU A 133 23.78 24.12 3.25
N PHE A 134 24.93 23.48 3.48
CA PHE A 134 24.98 22.16 4.13
C PHE A 134 24.55 22.20 5.59
N VAL A 135 24.99 23.21 6.35
CA VAL A 135 24.59 23.37 7.76
C VAL A 135 23.08 23.64 7.88
N GLY A 136 22.56 24.57 7.08
CA GLY A 136 21.14 24.89 7.02
C GLY A 136 20.30 23.70 6.58
N ASN A 137 20.73 22.95 5.56
CA ASN A 137 20.04 21.73 5.12
C ASN A 137 20.02 20.65 6.21
N PHE A 138 21.11 20.47 6.96
CA PHE A 138 21.15 19.59 8.12
C PHE A 138 20.14 20.03 9.20
N LEU A 139 20.06 21.32 9.51
CA LEU A 139 19.10 21.84 10.48
C LEU A 139 17.64 21.70 9.99
N VAL A 140 17.39 21.87 8.69
CA VAL A 140 16.08 21.59 8.06
C VAL A 140 15.70 20.12 8.25
N GLY A 141 16.65 19.20 8.03
CA GLY A 141 16.48 17.77 8.29
C GLY A 141 16.21 17.46 9.77
N PHE A 142 16.81 18.20 10.70
CA PHE A 142 16.52 18.08 12.13
C PHE A 142 15.08 18.53 12.45
N CYS A 143 14.60 19.64 11.85
CA CYS A 143 13.19 20.01 11.96
C CYS A 143 12.27 18.93 11.37
N ALA A 144 12.66 18.26 10.27
CA ALA A 144 11.90 17.15 9.67
C ALA A 144 11.75 15.96 10.64
N LEU A 145 12.81 15.62 11.36
CA LEU A 145 12.82 14.57 12.38
C LEU A 145 11.78 14.79 13.50
N LEU A 146 11.50 16.04 13.87
CA LEU A 146 10.48 16.35 14.90
C LEU A 146 9.05 16.26 14.38
N TRP A 147 8.86 16.50 13.08
CA TRP A 147 7.54 16.65 12.47
C TRP A 147 6.91 15.33 12.04
N ILE A 148 7.70 14.41 11.45
CA ILE A 148 7.19 13.12 10.95
C ILE A 148 6.55 12.28 12.08
N PRO A 149 7.22 12.02 13.22
CA PRO A 149 6.63 11.24 14.31
C PRO A 149 5.41 11.93 14.93
N SER A 150 5.42 13.28 14.98
CA SER A 150 4.29 14.07 15.47
C SER A 150 3.06 13.94 14.57
N LYS A 151 3.26 13.92 13.24
CA LYS A 151 2.20 13.65 12.26
C LYS A 151 1.67 12.22 12.42
N ASP A 152 2.55 11.22 12.41
CA ASP A 152 2.16 9.81 12.41
C ASP A 152 1.40 9.44 13.68
N ALA A 153 1.83 9.96 14.83
CA ALA A 153 1.12 9.77 16.09
C ALA A 153 -0.25 10.46 16.12
N ALA A 154 -0.46 11.50 15.31
CA ALA A 154 -1.72 12.23 15.24
C ALA A 154 -2.75 11.62 14.28
N VAL A 155 -2.34 10.89 13.25
CA VAL A 155 -3.24 10.31 12.24
C VAL A 155 -4.36 9.45 12.87
N PRO A 156 -4.08 8.51 13.81
CA PRO A 156 -5.13 7.69 14.42
C PRO A 156 -6.19 8.52 15.16
N ASN A 157 -5.81 9.66 15.75
CA ASN A 157 -6.74 10.53 16.50
C ASN A 157 -7.73 11.27 15.60
N LEU A 158 -7.47 11.34 14.29
CA LEU A 158 -8.32 12.03 13.33
C LEU A 158 -9.31 11.09 12.64
N LEU A 159 -9.12 9.78 12.77
CA LEU A 159 -9.91 8.76 12.08
C LEU A 159 -11.05 8.26 12.96
N ARG A 160 -12.11 7.75 12.33
CA ARG A 160 -13.31 7.29 13.04
C ARG A 160 -13.21 5.84 13.50
N ARG A 161 -12.44 5.03 12.78
CA ARG A 161 -12.29 3.60 13.02
C ARG A 161 -10.81 3.18 12.91
N PRO A 162 -10.34 2.18 13.68
CA PRO A 162 -8.92 1.76 13.67
C PRO A 162 -8.45 1.17 12.33
N ASP A 163 -9.32 0.48 11.59
CA ASP A 163 -9.08 -0.09 10.26
C ASP A 163 -8.74 0.98 9.19
N GLN A 164 -9.18 2.22 9.40
CA GLN A 164 -8.90 3.34 8.49
C GLN A 164 -7.44 3.79 8.54
N VAL A 165 -6.68 3.45 9.60
CA VAL A 165 -5.28 3.89 9.78
C VAL A 165 -4.39 3.38 8.65
N GLU A 166 -4.59 2.13 8.22
CA GLU A 166 -3.82 1.57 7.12
C GLU A 166 -4.08 2.33 5.81
N THR A 167 -5.36 2.57 5.49
CA THR A 167 -5.75 3.32 4.28
C THR A 167 -5.22 4.77 4.32
N ALA A 168 -5.26 5.41 5.49
CA ALA A 168 -4.69 6.74 5.70
C ALA A 168 -3.17 6.77 5.50
N ASN A 169 -2.44 5.77 6.02
CA ASN A 169 -1.00 5.65 5.83
C ASN A 169 -0.64 5.40 4.35
N GLN A 170 -1.39 4.55 3.66
CA GLN A 170 -1.24 4.33 2.21
C GLN A 170 -1.46 5.62 1.41
N LEU A 171 -2.53 6.37 1.72
CA LEU A 171 -2.78 7.69 1.11
C LEU A 171 -1.63 8.68 1.40
N GLY A 172 -1.07 8.63 2.60
CA GLY A 172 0.11 9.43 2.96
C GLY A 172 1.34 9.07 2.14
N MET A 173 1.60 7.79 1.91
CA MET A 173 2.73 7.32 1.07
C MET A 173 2.55 7.73 -0.39
N VAL A 174 1.37 7.50 -0.97
CA VAL A 174 1.07 7.93 -2.36
C VAL A 174 1.21 9.44 -2.50
N MET A 175 0.82 10.19 -1.47
CA MET A 175 0.98 11.64 -1.46
C MET A 175 2.44 12.07 -1.47
N THR A 176 3.23 11.48 -0.56
CA THR A 176 4.63 11.87 -0.32
C THR A 176 5.53 11.43 -1.47
N TYR A 177 5.38 10.21 -1.97
CA TYR A 177 6.28 9.59 -2.95
C TYR A 177 5.71 9.55 -4.37
N GLY A 178 4.47 10.02 -4.58
CA GLY A 178 3.86 10.13 -5.90
C GLY A 178 3.49 11.55 -6.24
N ILE A 179 2.33 12.00 -5.75
CA ILE A 179 1.72 13.29 -6.14
C ILE A 179 2.69 14.45 -5.87
N ALA A 180 3.29 14.51 -4.68
CA ALA A 180 4.17 15.60 -4.31
C ALA A 180 5.44 15.67 -5.16
N VAL A 181 6.02 14.52 -5.53
CA VAL A 181 7.23 14.47 -6.37
C VAL A 181 6.93 14.98 -7.77
N ILE A 182 5.81 14.55 -8.36
CA ILE A 182 5.38 14.98 -9.69
C ILE A 182 5.12 16.49 -9.69
N SER A 183 4.40 16.99 -8.68
CA SER A 183 4.15 18.43 -8.51
C SER A 183 5.45 19.22 -8.32
N ALA A 184 6.38 18.72 -7.51
CA ALA A 184 7.68 19.36 -7.27
C ALA A 184 8.54 19.40 -8.54
N GLY A 185 8.71 18.26 -9.22
CA GLY A 185 9.47 18.17 -10.45
C GLY A 185 8.87 19.03 -11.57
N GLY A 186 7.54 19.01 -11.72
CA GLY A 186 6.82 19.85 -12.68
C GLY A 186 6.95 21.34 -12.38
N LEU A 187 6.84 21.75 -11.10
CA LEU A 187 7.01 23.14 -10.70
C LEU A 187 8.46 23.61 -10.90
N TYR A 188 9.45 22.79 -10.53
CA TYR A 188 10.86 23.08 -10.75
C TYR A 188 11.15 23.26 -12.25
N ALA A 189 10.73 22.30 -13.08
CA ALA A 189 10.91 22.34 -14.53
C ALA A 189 10.20 23.54 -15.17
N ALA A 190 9.01 23.92 -14.69
CA ALA A 190 8.31 25.11 -15.16
C ALA A 190 9.09 26.39 -14.83
N ILE A 191 9.56 26.55 -13.59
CA ILE A 191 10.30 27.74 -13.15
C ILE A 191 11.63 27.86 -13.90
N THR A 192 12.41 26.79 -13.98
CA THR A 192 13.70 26.80 -14.69
C THR A 192 13.52 26.89 -16.20
N GLY A 193 12.50 26.20 -16.73
CA GLY A 193 12.20 26.12 -18.17
C GLY A 193 11.66 27.41 -18.77
N ILE A 194 10.82 28.16 -18.03
CA ILE A 194 10.32 29.48 -18.45
C ILE A 194 11.49 30.46 -18.62
N ASN A 195 12.46 30.42 -17.70
CA ASN A 195 13.64 31.29 -17.74
C ASN A 195 14.49 31.03 -19.00
N THR A 196 14.65 29.75 -19.38
CA THR A 196 15.41 29.35 -20.58
C THR A 196 14.68 29.58 -21.91
N ASN A 197 13.37 29.38 -22.00
CA ASN A 197 12.65 29.40 -23.29
C ASN A 197 12.09 30.78 -23.68
N PHE A 198 11.77 31.64 -22.72
CA PHE A 198 11.16 32.95 -23.02
C PHE A 198 12.16 34.11 -23.17
N SER A 199 13.47 33.83 -23.21
CA SER A 199 14.51 34.84 -23.46
C SER A 199 14.44 36.09 -22.55
N LEU A 200 13.96 35.96 -21.31
CA LEU A 200 14.20 36.94 -20.24
C LEU A 200 15.72 37.11 -19.96
N GLN A 201 16.52 36.18 -20.45
CA GLN A 201 17.97 36.18 -20.44
C GLN A 201 18.59 37.36 -21.22
N ARG A 202 17.93 37.94 -22.24
CA ARG A 202 18.51 39.04 -23.04
C ARG A 202 18.68 40.37 -22.28
N ALA A 203 17.93 40.58 -21.18
CA ALA A 203 18.10 41.76 -20.32
C ALA A 203 19.05 41.50 -19.13
N ALA A 204 19.44 40.24 -18.87
CA ALA A 204 20.27 39.84 -17.73
C ALA A 204 21.69 39.38 -18.14
N THR A 205 22.00 39.35 -19.44
CA THR A 205 23.30 38.94 -19.99
C THR A 205 24.45 39.90 -19.67
N GLU A 206 24.19 41.07 -19.06
CA GLU A 206 25.26 42.00 -18.64
C GLU A 206 25.77 41.76 -17.21
N SER A 207 25.10 40.94 -16.37
CA SER A 207 25.51 40.72 -14.97
C SER A 207 25.85 39.29 -14.55
N GLY A 208 25.64 38.26 -15.39
CA GLY A 208 25.98 36.87 -15.02
C GLY A 208 25.11 36.24 -13.92
N GLU A 209 24.01 36.90 -13.50
CA GLU A 209 23.17 36.49 -12.35
C GLU A 209 21.92 35.64 -12.72
N SER A 210 21.70 35.34 -14.00
CA SER A 210 20.39 34.89 -14.51
C SER A 210 19.96 33.48 -14.06
N GLU A 211 20.87 32.54 -13.87
CA GLU A 211 20.53 31.14 -13.52
C GLU A 211 20.41 30.93 -12.00
N ALA A 212 21.23 31.64 -11.20
CA ALA A 212 21.16 31.61 -9.74
C ALA A 212 19.87 32.27 -9.20
N GLY A 213 19.33 33.25 -9.93
CA GLY A 213 18.06 33.91 -9.59
C GLY A 213 16.86 32.95 -9.60
N ALA A 214 16.79 32.05 -10.59
CA ALA A 214 15.71 31.06 -10.67
C ALA A 214 15.75 30.07 -9.50
N THR A 215 16.94 29.58 -9.12
CA THR A 215 17.07 28.64 -8.00
C THR A 215 16.78 29.32 -6.65
N ARG A 216 17.16 30.59 -6.48
CA ARG A 216 16.77 31.38 -5.29
C ARG A 216 15.26 31.61 -5.24
N LEU A 217 14.60 31.88 -6.37
CA LEU A 217 13.15 31.99 -6.45
C LEU A 217 12.45 30.70 -5.99
N VAL A 218 12.96 29.54 -6.40
CA VAL A 218 12.44 28.24 -5.93
C VAL A 218 12.57 28.13 -4.40
N LEU A 219 13.70 28.54 -3.81
CA LEU A 219 13.86 28.53 -2.35
C LEU A 219 12.87 29.47 -1.62
N PHE A 220 12.56 30.64 -2.17
CA PHE A 220 11.52 31.51 -1.59
C PHE A 220 10.14 30.86 -1.65
N ILE A 221 9.80 30.19 -2.75
CA ILE A 221 8.55 29.43 -2.88
C ILE A 221 8.50 28.31 -1.84
N ILE A 222 9.58 27.54 -1.69
CA ILE A 222 9.68 26.48 -0.69
C ILE A 222 9.47 27.03 0.73
N ALA A 223 10.12 28.15 1.06
CA ALA A 223 9.95 28.80 2.35
C ALA A 223 8.47 29.20 2.57
N ALA A 224 7.84 29.82 1.56
CA ALA A 224 6.43 30.19 1.62
C ALA A 224 5.49 28.97 1.83
N LEU A 225 5.79 27.82 1.21
CA LEU A 225 5.03 26.58 1.42
C LEU A 225 5.11 26.10 2.88
N TYR A 226 6.28 26.16 3.52
CA TYR A 226 6.42 25.82 4.93
C TYR A 226 5.69 26.81 5.86
N LEU A 227 5.73 28.10 5.55
CA LEU A 227 4.97 29.10 6.30
C LEU A 227 3.46 28.87 6.17
N ALA A 228 2.98 28.55 4.96
CA ALA A 228 1.58 28.22 4.71
C ALA A 228 1.15 26.93 5.45
N SER A 229 2.02 25.93 5.52
CA SER A 229 1.82 24.72 6.34
C SER A 229 1.67 25.09 7.81
N ALA A 230 2.63 25.82 8.37
CA ALA A 230 2.64 26.25 9.77
C ALA A 230 1.36 27.03 10.12
N ALA A 231 0.97 27.98 9.27
CA ALA A 231 -0.25 28.77 9.45
C ALA A 231 -1.51 27.89 9.39
N THR A 232 -1.56 26.90 8.49
CA THR A 232 -2.70 25.98 8.37
C THR A 232 -2.83 25.07 9.60
N ILE A 233 -1.72 24.52 10.09
CA ILE A 233 -1.71 23.71 11.32
C ILE A 233 -2.08 24.57 12.54
N ALA A 234 -1.55 25.79 12.61
CA ALA A 234 -1.79 26.73 13.70
C ALA A 234 -3.22 27.27 13.74
N THR A 235 -3.97 27.32 12.63
CA THR A 235 -5.31 27.92 12.61
C THR A 235 -6.44 26.93 12.34
N ARG A 236 -6.22 25.91 11.49
CA ARG A 236 -7.30 25.08 10.94
C ARG A 236 -7.35 23.65 11.47
N ILE A 237 -6.41 23.23 12.32
CA ILE A 237 -6.38 21.85 12.84
C ILE A 237 -6.16 21.82 14.37
N PRO A 238 -7.10 22.36 15.18
CA PRO A 238 -7.00 22.30 16.64
C PRO A 238 -7.08 20.88 17.20
N GLU A 239 -7.68 19.94 16.46
CA GLU A 239 -7.88 18.54 16.87
C GLU A 239 -6.56 17.80 17.11
N LEU A 240 -5.44 18.27 16.53
CA LEU A 240 -4.09 17.73 16.73
C LEU A 240 -3.60 17.81 18.18
N SER A 241 -4.16 18.72 18.99
CA SER A 241 -3.79 18.88 20.40
C SER A 241 -4.52 17.89 21.33
N ARG A 242 -5.56 17.20 20.83
CA ARG A 242 -6.30 16.21 21.65
C ARG A 242 -5.46 14.95 21.85
N ARG A 243 -5.03 14.72 23.10
CA ARG A 243 -4.69 13.37 23.59
C ARG A 243 -6.00 12.64 23.88
N VAL A 244 -6.26 11.56 23.17
CA VAL A 244 -7.19 10.54 23.68
C VAL A 244 -6.53 9.98 24.93
N ALA A 245 -7.26 9.97 26.05
CA ALA A 245 -6.90 9.13 27.19
C ALA A 245 -6.81 7.71 26.63
N SER A 246 -5.59 7.22 26.45
CA SER A 246 -5.33 5.84 26.03
C SER A 246 -6.24 4.92 26.82
N ALA A 247 -6.78 3.90 26.13
CA ALA A 247 -7.46 2.75 26.69
C ALA A 247 -6.86 2.38 28.06
N PRO A 248 -7.67 1.89 29.03
CA PRO A 248 -7.18 1.59 30.36
C PRO A 248 -5.88 0.83 30.21
N LYS A 249 -4.80 1.35 30.81
CA LYS A 249 -3.57 0.59 31.02
C LYS A 249 -4.07 -0.74 31.55
N ALA A 250 -4.04 -1.80 30.73
CA ALA A 250 -4.21 -3.14 31.22
C ALA A 250 -3.31 -3.20 32.46
N ALA A 251 -3.93 -3.54 33.59
CA ALA A 251 -3.29 -3.56 34.90
C ALA A 251 -1.87 -4.09 34.70
N ALA A 252 -0.90 -3.39 35.29
CA ALA A 252 0.51 -3.75 35.21
C ALA A 252 0.67 -5.23 35.63
N SER A 253 0.57 -6.13 34.66
CA SER A 253 1.15 -7.44 34.72
C SER A 253 2.63 -7.21 34.52
N ASP A 254 3.42 -7.76 35.44
CA ASP A 254 4.88 -7.75 35.48
C ASP A 254 5.49 -7.69 34.08
N LYS A 255 5.81 -6.48 33.62
CA LYS A 255 6.75 -6.32 32.50
C LYS A 255 8.13 -6.50 33.12
N PRO A 256 8.91 -7.52 32.73
CA PRO A 256 10.28 -7.63 33.17
C PRO A 256 11.02 -6.34 32.77
N ASP A 257 11.82 -5.83 33.70
CA ASP A 257 12.60 -4.59 33.57
C ASP A 257 13.22 -4.44 32.17
N THR A 258 12.62 -3.58 31.34
CA THR A 258 13.22 -3.15 30.07
C THR A 258 14.23 -2.04 30.32
N SER A 259 15.27 -2.33 31.11
CA SER A 259 16.46 -1.49 31.32
C SER A 259 17.61 -1.86 30.38
N GLY A 260 17.35 -2.64 29.34
CA GLY A 260 18.32 -2.90 28.27
C GLY A 260 18.52 -1.67 27.40
N GLY A 261 19.67 -1.00 27.54
CA GLY A 261 20.08 0.11 26.66
C GLY A 261 20.14 -0.29 25.17
N PHE A 262 20.46 0.67 24.29
CA PHE A 262 20.52 0.49 22.82
C PHE A 262 21.22 -0.81 22.37
N GLY A 263 22.25 -1.26 23.09
CA GLY A 263 22.96 -2.52 22.80
C GLY A 263 22.14 -3.80 23.03
N ALA A 264 21.25 -3.84 24.02
CA ALA A 264 20.34 -4.97 24.22
C ALA A 264 19.28 -5.02 23.10
N MET A 265 18.75 -3.87 22.74
CA MET A 265 17.80 -3.72 21.63
C MET A 265 18.40 -4.17 20.29
N LEU A 266 19.68 -3.84 20.04
CA LEU A 266 20.39 -4.28 18.84
C LEU A 266 20.61 -5.81 18.85
N ARG A 267 20.91 -6.41 20.00
CA ARG A 267 21.06 -7.85 20.15
C ARG A 267 19.76 -8.61 19.90
N ASP A 268 18.65 -8.09 20.42
CA ASP A 268 17.32 -8.68 20.21
C ASP A 268 16.93 -8.62 18.73
N ALA A 269 17.20 -7.49 18.06
CA ALA A 269 16.96 -7.36 16.63
C ALA A 269 17.81 -8.33 15.80
N VAL A 270 19.10 -8.47 16.10
CA VAL A 270 19.99 -9.44 15.40
C VAL A 270 19.52 -10.87 15.63
N THR A 271 19.06 -11.19 16.84
CA THR A 271 18.52 -12.52 17.16
C THR A 271 17.24 -12.79 16.39
N PHE A 272 16.32 -11.83 16.35
CA PHE A 272 15.05 -11.90 15.61
C PHE A 272 15.26 -12.09 14.10
N VAL A 273 16.21 -11.35 13.52
CA VAL A 273 16.61 -11.50 12.10
C VAL A 273 17.20 -12.88 11.81
N ARG A 274 17.88 -13.49 12.79
CA ARG A 274 18.45 -14.83 12.64
C ARG A 274 17.40 -15.93 12.74
N THR A 275 16.39 -15.76 13.59
CA THR A 275 15.37 -16.77 13.87
C THR A 275 14.25 -16.77 12.84
N SER A 276 13.88 -15.61 12.28
CA SER A 276 12.83 -15.53 11.25
C SER A 276 13.41 -15.57 9.83
N PRO A 277 13.18 -16.66 9.06
CA PRO A 277 13.65 -16.74 7.67
C PRO A 277 13.02 -15.66 6.79
N LEU A 278 11.75 -15.32 7.02
CA LEU A 278 11.03 -14.28 6.30
C LEU A 278 11.67 -12.90 6.51
N VAL A 279 11.97 -12.53 7.76
CA VAL A 279 12.61 -11.24 8.08
C VAL A 279 14.03 -11.17 7.51
N ARG A 280 14.77 -12.29 7.56
CA ARG A 280 16.11 -12.37 6.96
C ARG A 280 16.05 -12.16 5.44
N GLY A 281 15.12 -12.84 4.76
CA GLY A 281 14.93 -12.69 3.32
C GLY A 281 14.52 -11.26 2.94
N LEU A 282 13.63 -10.65 3.74
CA LEU A 282 13.22 -9.26 3.56
C LEU A 282 14.41 -8.31 3.63
N LEU A 283 15.24 -8.44 4.67
CA LEU A 283 16.44 -7.61 4.84
C LEU A 283 17.46 -7.78 3.71
N ILE A 284 17.69 -9.02 3.26
CA ILE A 284 18.55 -9.28 2.10
C ILE A 284 18.03 -8.56 0.87
N GLY A 285 16.72 -8.69 0.58
CA GLY A 285 16.10 -8.03 -0.57
C GLY A 285 16.25 -6.52 -0.51
N MET A 286 15.99 -5.92 0.66
CA MET A 286 16.15 -4.48 0.86
C MET A 286 17.57 -4.00 0.70
N ILE A 287 18.58 -4.75 1.19
CA ILE A 287 19.98 -4.38 1.00
C ILE A 287 20.27 -4.26 -0.50
N GLY A 288 19.85 -5.25 -1.29
CA GLY A 288 19.97 -5.19 -2.75
C GLY A 288 19.26 -3.98 -3.35
N ALA A 289 17.98 -3.80 -3.02
CA ALA A 289 17.15 -2.73 -3.59
C ALA A 289 17.65 -1.32 -3.24
N PHE A 290 18.08 -1.08 -2.00
CA PHE A 290 18.50 0.26 -1.56
C PHE A 290 19.94 0.59 -1.89
N VAL A 291 20.83 -0.40 -2.01
CA VAL A 291 22.15 -0.18 -2.63
C VAL A 291 21.97 0.20 -4.11
N ALA A 292 21.09 -0.51 -4.83
CA ALA A 292 20.77 -0.19 -6.23
C ALA A 292 20.12 1.20 -6.40
N ALA A 293 19.15 1.54 -5.54
CA ALA A 293 18.55 2.86 -5.53
C ALA A 293 19.56 3.96 -5.17
N GLY A 294 20.42 3.71 -4.17
CA GLY A 294 21.49 4.64 -3.79
C GLY A 294 22.51 4.85 -4.91
N ALA A 295 22.84 3.80 -5.68
CA ALA A 295 23.68 3.88 -6.85
C ALA A 295 23.03 4.69 -7.98
N LEU A 296 21.78 4.37 -8.33
CA LEU A 296 21.02 5.13 -9.33
C LEU A 296 20.94 6.61 -8.99
N VAL A 297 20.52 6.92 -7.76
CA VAL A 297 20.35 8.30 -7.31
C VAL A 297 21.73 8.98 -7.26
N GLY A 298 22.74 8.37 -6.63
CA GLY A 298 24.08 8.93 -6.51
C GLY A 298 24.79 9.22 -7.83
N SER A 299 24.48 8.49 -8.90
CA SER A 299 25.03 8.74 -10.25
C SER A 299 24.07 9.44 -11.20
N SER A 300 22.83 9.74 -10.79
CA SER A 300 21.75 10.18 -11.69
C SER A 300 22.05 11.48 -12.44
N GLN A 301 22.66 12.48 -11.78
CA GLN A 301 23.00 13.75 -12.40
C GLN A 301 24.08 13.57 -13.48
N VAL A 302 25.10 12.77 -13.17
CA VAL A 302 26.18 12.43 -14.09
C VAL A 302 25.64 11.63 -15.27
N TYR A 303 24.85 10.60 -14.97
CA TYR A 303 24.20 9.78 -15.97
C TYR A 303 23.32 10.62 -16.92
N ALA A 304 22.56 11.58 -16.40
CA ALA A 304 21.74 12.49 -17.21
C ALA A 304 22.58 13.32 -18.21
N THR A 305 23.79 13.74 -17.83
CA THR A 305 24.72 14.42 -18.75
C THR A 305 25.25 13.48 -19.83
N SER A 306 25.50 12.20 -19.50
CA SER A 306 26.03 11.20 -20.44
C SER A 306 25.07 10.84 -21.59
N VAL A 307 23.76 11.06 -21.40
CA VAL A 307 22.70 10.73 -22.37
C VAL A 307 22.33 11.95 -23.25
N LEU A 308 23.14 13.03 -23.21
CA LEU A 308 23.08 14.19 -24.13
C LEU A 308 21.76 14.98 -24.13
N GLY A 309 20.94 14.91 -23.08
CA GLY A 309 19.63 15.57 -23.04
C GLY A 309 19.59 16.92 -22.29
N GLY A 310 20.74 17.53 -22.01
CA GLY A 310 20.84 18.85 -21.35
C GLY A 310 20.43 18.86 -19.87
N GLN A 311 20.42 20.05 -19.25
CA GLN A 311 20.14 20.25 -17.82
C GLN A 311 18.74 19.75 -17.39
N ALA A 312 17.77 19.69 -18.31
CA ALA A 312 16.41 19.22 -18.02
C ALA A 312 16.30 17.69 -17.88
N SER A 313 17.28 16.92 -18.38
CA SER A 313 17.19 15.45 -18.39
C SER A 313 17.23 14.81 -17.02
N PHE A 314 17.97 15.40 -16.07
CA PHE A 314 18.01 14.95 -14.70
C PHE A 314 16.62 14.99 -14.06
N GLY A 315 15.93 16.13 -14.17
CA GLY A 315 14.58 16.30 -13.66
C GLY A 315 13.58 15.34 -14.31
N LEU A 316 13.71 15.10 -15.62
CA LEU A 316 12.82 14.20 -16.35
C LEU A 316 13.02 12.73 -15.96
N LEU A 317 14.27 12.27 -15.76
CA LEU A 317 14.57 10.92 -15.25
C LEU A 317 14.03 10.72 -13.84
N PHE A 318 14.16 11.73 -12.97
CA PHE A 318 13.57 11.72 -11.63
C PHE A 318 12.05 11.61 -11.69
N VAL A 319 11.40 12.46 -12.50
CA VAL A 319 9.93 12.42 -12.67
C VAL A 319 9.49 11.05 -13.19
N ALA A 320 10.17 10.48 -14.19
CA ALA A 320 9.86 9.16 -14.71
C ALA A 320 9.97 8.06 -13.62
N LEU A 321 11.06 8.06 -12.85
CA LEU A 321 11.28 7.12 -11.74
C LEU A 321 10.15 7.18 -10.71
N PHE A 322 9.73 8.37 -10.30
CA PHE A 322 8.70 8.54 -9.26
C PHE A 322 7.27 8.33 -9.77
N ILE A 323 6.97 8.63 -11.05
CA ILE A 323 5.72 8.19 -11.68
C ILE A 323 5.63 6.67 -11.66
N GLY A 324 6.74 6.01 -12.01
CA GLY A 324 6.91 4.57 -11.85
C GLY A 324 6.59 4.13 -10.42
N LEU A 325 7.30 4.70 -9.44
CA LEU A 325 7.15 4.40 -8.01
C LEU A 325 5.71 4.51 -7.52
N ALA A 326 5.02 5.61 -7.85
CA ALA A 326 3.63 5.83 -7.50
C ALA A 326 2.69 4.79 -8.14
N THR A 327 2.93 4.46 -9.41
CA THR A 327 2.18 3.44 -10.15
C THR A 327 2.38 2.06 -9.53
N GLY A 328 3.63 1.74 -9.15
CA GLY A 328 3.99 0.52 -8.44
C GLY A 328 3.28 0.39 -7.10
N MET A 329 3.33 1.43 -6.27
CA MET A 329 2.64 1.46 -4.96
C MET A 329 1.11 1.35 -5.11
N GLY A 330 0.51 2.02 -6.11
CA GLY A 330 -0.92 1.91 -6.37
C GLY A 330 -1.36 0.56 -6.94
N GLY A 331 -0.48 -0.09 -7.72
CA GLY A 331 -0.70 -1.40 -8.34
C GLY A 331 -0.41 -2.59 -7.43
N ALA A 332 0.50 -2.45 -6.46
CA ALA A 332 0.95 -3.55 -5.60
C ALA A 332 -0.20 -4.26 -4.87
N PRO A 333 -1.19 -3.55 -4.26
CA PRO A 333 -2.30 -4.21 -3.58
C PRO A 333 -3.17 -5.06 -4.51
N LYS A 334 -3.34 -4.65 -5.78
CA LYS A 334 -4.09 -5.44 -6.77
C LYS A 334 -3.33 -6.70 -7.17
N LEU A 335 -2.01 -6.58 -7.32
CA LEU A 335 -1.16 -7.72 -7.67
C LEU A 335 -1.00 -8.70 -6.50
N ALA A 336 -0.95 -8.17 -5.27
CA ALA A 336 -0.91 -8.94 -4.03
C ALA A 336 -2.20 -9.75 -3.75
N ARG A 337 -3.31 -9.46 -4.45
CA ARG A 337 -4.51 -10.32 -4.43
C ARG A 337 -4.35 -11.58 -5.27
N LYS A 338 -3.46 -11.56 -6.26
CA LYS A 338 -3.23 -12.66 -7.20
C LYS A 338 -1.95 -13.43 -6.93
N LEU A 339 -0.99 -12.79 -6.26
CA LEU A 339 0.31 -13.34 -5.89
C LEU A 339 0.54 -13.11 -4.40
N PRO A 340 1.04 -14.10 -3.65
CA PRO A 340 1.36 -13.90 -2.24
C PRO A 340 2.43 -12.81 -2.08
N ARG A 341 2.30 -12.00 -1.01
CA ARG A 341 3.14 -10.82 -0.75
C ARG A 341 4.64 -11.18 -0.71
N ASN A 342 4.97 -12.34 -0.14
CA ASN A 342 6.34 -12.85 -0.03
C ASN A 342 7.00 -13.05 -1.41
N ARG A 343 6.26 -13.61 -2.37
CA ARG A 343 6.74 -13.80 -3.77
C ARG A 343 6.81 -12.48 -4.52
N LEU A 344 5.79 -11.64 -4.38
CA LEU A 344 5.71 -10.36 -5.06
C LEU A 344 6.90 -9.46 -4.71
N PHE A 345 7.30 -9.44 -3.43
CA PHE A 345 8.46 -8.67 -2.97
C PHE A 345 9.75 -9.08 -3.69
N GLY A 346 10.07 -10.38 -3.70
CA GLY A 346 11.27 -10.90 -4.36
C GLY A 346 11.27 -10.68 -5.88
N ILE A 347 10.14 -10.98 -6.55
CA ILE A 347 9.98 -10.78 -8.00
C ILE A 347 10.18 -9.31 -8.38
N ALA A 348 9.61 -8.38 -7.61
CA ALA A 348 9.74 -6.95 -7.85
C ALA A 348 11.21 -6.49 -7.77
N ILE A 349 11.98 -6.98 -6.79
CA ILE A 349 13.41 -6.62 -6.65
C ILE A 349 14.27 -7.22 -7.76
N VAL A 350 14.02 -8.49 -8.14
CA VAL A 350 14.74 -9.13 -9.25
C VAL A 350 14.50 -8.37 -10.55
N THR A 351 13.24 -8.02 -10.81
CA THR A 351 12.85 -7.26 -12.01
C THR A 351 13.47 -5.87 -11.98
N ALA A 352 13.47 -5.18 -10.82
CA ALA A 352 14.16 -3.91 -10.65
C ALA A 352 15.67 -4.00 -10.92
N GLY A 353 16.33 -5.05 -10.42
CA GLY A 353 17.77 -5.27 -10.67
C GLY A 353 18.09 -5.48 -12.14
N ILE A 354 17.28 -6.29 -12.84
CA ILE A 354 17.42 -6.52 -14.29
C ILE A 354 17.16 -5.23 -15.07
N ASP A 355 16.12 -4.48 -14.71
CA ASP A 355 15.78 -3.23 -15.37
C ASP A 355 16.85 -2.15 -15.14
N LEU A 356 17.51 -2.14 -13.97
CA LEU A 356 18.66 -1.27 -13.73
C LEU A 356 19.85 -1.60 -14.66
N LEU A 357 20.04 -2.87 -15.04
CA LEU A 357 21.01 -3.24 -16.09
C LEU A 357 20.64 -2.62 -17.44
N LEU A 358 19.33 -2.59 -17.77
CA LEU A 358 18.84 -1.96 -18.99
C LEU A 358 19.03 -0.45 -18.97
N VAL A 359 18.79 0.21 -17.84
CA VAL A 359 19.08 1.65 -17.64
C VAL A 359 20.56 1.90 -17.92
N ALA A 360 21.46 1.13 -17.31
CA ALA A 360 22.91 1.30 -17.47
C ALA A 360 23.40 1.13 -18.92
N LEU A 361 22.74 0.25 -19.69
CA LEU A 361 23.07 -0.02 -21.10
C LEU A 361 22.37 0.93 -22.08
N SER A 362 21.39 1.72 -21.63
CA SER A 362 20.56 2.51 -22.54
C SER A 362 21.35 3.68 -23.16
N PRO A 363 21.39 3.80 -24.50
CA PRO A 363 22.13 4.87 -25.18
C PRO A 363 21.28 6.13 -25.43
N HIS A 364 19.97 6.07 -25.18
CA HIS A 364 19.02 7.11 -25.61
C HIS A 364 18.11 7.53 -24.47
N LEU A 365 17.89 8.86 -24.32
CA LEU A 365 17.13 9.44 -23.22
C LEU A 365 15.73 8.82 -23.08
N VAL A 366 14.99 8.72 -24.19
CA VAL A 366 13.65 8.12 -24.20
C VAL A 366 13.63 6.68 -23.65
N VAL A 367 14.63 5.86 -24.00
CA VAL A 367 14.75 4.49 -23.49
C VAL A 367 15.08 4.52 -21.99
N SER A 368 15.97 5.42 -21.56
CA SER A 368 16.27 5.62 -20.14
C SER A 368 15.05 6.08 -19.35
N LEU A 369 14.17 6.91 -19.91
CA LEU A 369 12.94 7.35 -19.24
C LEU A 369 11.95 6.21 -19.04
N ILE A 370 11.74 5.39 -20.08
CA ILE A 370 10.82 4.25 -20.01
C ILE A 370 11.34 3.21 -19.01
N THR A 371 12.61 2.85 -19.10
CA THR A 371 13.25 1.91 -18.16
C THR A 371 13.24 2.49 -16.74
N CYS A 372 13.65 3.74 -16.51
CA CYS A 372 13.52 4.36 -15.17
C CYS A 372 12.08 4.33 -14.61
N ALA A 373 11.04 4.48 -15.44
CA ALA A 373 9.66 4.35 -14.98
C ALA A 373 9.29 2.90 -14.60
N ILE A 374 9.80 1.90 -15.33
CA ILE A 374 9.63 0.48 -14.99
C ILE A 374 10.38 0.14 -13.69
N LEU A 375 11.62 0.61 -13.56
CA LEU A 375 12.42 0.49 -12.34
C LEU A 375 11.68 1.07 -11.13
N GLY A 376 11.13 2.28 -11.29
CA GLY A 376 10.30 2.92 -10.30
C GLY A 376 9.10 2.06 -9.91
N MET A 377 8.37 1.52 -10.88
CA MET A 377 7.22 0.64 -10.64
C MET A 377 7.59 -0.59 -9.82
N CYS A 378 8.71 -1.23 -10.15
CA CYS A 378 9.21 -2.38 -9.42
C CYS A 378 9.65 -2.00 -8.00
N ALA A 379 10.38 -0.88 -7.84
CA ALA A 379 10.80 -0.37 -6.54
C ALA A 379 9.61 0.01 -5.64
N GLY A 380 8.56 0.60 -6.21
CA GLY A 380 7.36 1.02 -5.49
C GLY A 380 6.53 -0.16 -5.00
N ALA A 381 6.38 -1.19 -5.85
CA ALA A 381 5.76 -2.44 -5.45
C ALA A 381 6.57 -3.13 -4.33
N ALA A 382 7.89 -3.27 -4.49
CA ALA A 382 8.76 -3.87 -3.48
C ALA A 382 8.72 -3.10 -2.14
N PHE A 383 8.77 -1.77 -2.18
CA PHE A 383 8.75 -0.93 -0.98
C PHE A 383 7.45 -1.09 -0.20
N LEU A 384 6.29 -0.98 -0.88
CA LEU A 384 5.00 -1.13 -0.23
C LEU A 384 4.84 -2.54 0.33
N THR A 385 5.11 -3.56 -0.48
CA THR A 385 4.98 -4.97 -0.04
C THR A 385 5.90 -5.28 1.14
N GLY A 386 7.14 -4.78 1.16
CA GLY A 386 8.08 -4.98 2.27
C GLY A 386 7.61 -4.36 3.59
N VAL A 387 7.11 -3.12 3.54
CA VAL A 387 6.51 -2.45 4.72
C VAL A 387 5.28 -3.21 5.20
N THR A 388 4.43 -3.68 4.29
CA THR A 388 3.22 -4.40 4.66
C THR A 388 3.52 -5.77 5.28
N ILE A 389 4.50 -6.52 4.77
CA ILE A 389 4.92 -7.82 5.34
C ILE A 389 5.33 -7.65 6.82
N ILE A 390 6.06 -6.59 7.16
CA ILE A 390 6.44 -6.32 8.56
C ILE A 390 5.23 -5.97 9.42
N GLY A 391 4.30 -5.20 8.87
CA GLY A 391 3.10 -4.78 9.59
C GLY A 391 2.22 -5.96 10.01
N THR A 392 2.21 -7.05 9.23
CA THR A 392 1.37 -8.23 9.48
C THR A 392 2.05 -9.31 10.32
N GLU A 393 3.37 -9.48 10.21
CA GLU A 393 4.11 -10.59 10.84
C GLU A 393 4.67 -10.27 12.24
N VAL A 394 4.55 -9.03 12.71
CA VAL A 394 5.17 -8.59 13.97
C VAL A 394 4.12 -8.24 15.02
N ASP A 395 4.18 -8.95 16.14
CA ASP A 395 3.37 -8.72 17.34
C ASP A 395 3.39 -7.24 17.77
N ASP A 396 2.22 -6.73 18.18
CA ASP A 396 1.99 -5.33 18.53
C ASP A 396 2.97 -4.80 19.61
N SER A 397 3.49 -5.68 20.48
CA SER A 397 4.39 -5.34 21.59
C SER A 397 5.82 -4.98 21.16
N ILE A 398 6.25 -5.44 19.98
CA ILE A 398 7.60 -5.23 19.42
C ILE A 398 7.58 -4.52 18.06
N ARG A 399 6.40 -4.38 17.43
CA ARG A 399 6.20 -3.72 16.12
C ARG A 399 6.85 -2.34 16.02
N GLY A 400 6.67 -1.48 17.02
CA GLY A 400 7.24 -0.12 17.02
C GLY A 400 8.77 -0.10 17.01
N ARG A 401 9.40 -1.03 17.75
CA ARG A 401 10.87 -1.14 17.83
C ARG A 401 11.47 -1.71 16.55
N ILE A 402 10.86 -2.78 16.02
CA ILE A 402 11.32 -3.42 14.78
C ILE A 402 11.17 -2.47 13.60
N ASN A 403 10.04 -1.76 13.48
CA ASN A 403 9.83 -0.78 12.42
C ASN A 403 10.85 0.37 12.47
N ALA A 404 11.21 0.86 13.67
CA ALA A 404 12.23 1.90 13.82
C ALA A 404 13.62 1.43 13.36
N ILE A 405 14.05 0.23 13.80
CA ILE A 405 15.34 -0.35 13.40
C ILE A 405 15.38 -0.58 11.90
N TYR A 406 14.31 -1.13 11.35
CA TYR A 406 14.13 -1.36 9.92
C TYR A 406 14.30 -0.07 9.11
N GLN A 407 13.57 0.99 9.46
CA GLN A 407 13.63 2.27 8.76
C GLN A 407 15.00 2.93 8.88
N SER A 408 15.65 2.84 10.04
CA SER A 408 17.02 3.31 10.22
C SER A 408 17.99 2.55 9.33
N LEU A 409 17.88 1.22 9.27
CA LEU A 409 18.73 0.38 8.43
C LEU A 409 18.55 0.71 6.93
N MET A 410 17.31 0.90 6.48
CA MET A 410 17.01 1.36 5.11
C MET A 410 17.77 2.64 4.78
N LYS A 411 17.69 3.65 5.65
CA LYS A 411 18.34 4.94 5.48
C LYS A 411 19.86 4.83 5.47
N ILE A 412 20.43 3.99 6.34
CA ILE A 412 21.88 3.74 6.39
C ILE A 412 22.37 3.12 5.08
N ILE A 413 21.70 2.06 4.61
CA ILE A 413 22.09 1.37 3.38
C ILE A 413 21.98 2.32 2.18
N PHE A 414 20.87 3.06 2.09
CA PHE A 414 20.67 4.05 1.04
C PHE A 414 21.75 5.13 1.03
N ALA A 415 22.01 5.73 2.20
CA ALA A 415 23.03 6.75 2.38
C ALA A 415 24.43 6.20 2.05
N GLY A 416 24.76 4.99 2.51
CA GLY A 416 26.03 4.33 2.21
C GLY A 416 26.21 4.08 0.70
N GLY A 417 25.19 3.55 0.03
CA GLY A 417 25.22 3.34 -1.43
C GLY A 417 25.38 4.66 -2.19
N MET A 418 24.65 5.69 -1.79
CA MET A 418 24.74 7.02 -2.41
C MET A 418 26.09 7.71 -2.16
N ALA A 419 26.68 7.57 -0.97
CA ALA A 419 28.00 8.12 -0.64
C ALA A 419 29.13 7.40 -1.39
N LEU A 420 29.04 6.07 -1.54
CA LEU A 420 30.04 5.26 -2.21
C LEU A 420 30.03 5.48 -3.74
N THR A 421 28.88 5.84 -4.30
CA THR A 421 28.69 5.93 -5.75
C THR A 421 29.59 6.97 -6.43
N PRO A 422 29.64 8.25 -6.01
CA PRO A 422 30.56 9.23 -6.58
C PRO A 422 32.03 8.80 -6.51
N VAL A 423 32.42 8.09 -5.44
CA VAL A 423 33.78 7.54 -5.29
C VAL A 423 34.05 6.51 -6.38
N LEU A 424 33.15 5.54 -6.55
CA LEU A 424 33.30 4.48 -7.57
C LEU A 424 33.25 5.04 -9.00
N VAL A 425 32.34 5.98 -9.28
CA VAL A 425 32.24 6.67 -10.57
C VAL A 425 33.55 7.43 -10.87
N GLY A 426 34.13 8.08 -9.85
CA GLY A 426 35.36 8.84 -9.98
C GLY A 426 36.64 8.02 -10.24
N LEU A 427 36.59 6.69 -10.06
CA LEU A 427 37.70 5.78 -10.36
C LEU A 427 37.83 5.48 -11.86
N VAL A 428 36.76 5.66 -12.64
CA VAL A 428 36.73 5.34 -14.06
C VAL A 428 36.78 6.63 -14.88
N ALA A 429 37.83 6.78 -15.69
CA ALA A 429 37.94 7.93 -16.59
C ALA A 429 36.89 7.84 -17.72
N PRO A 430 36.28 8.96 -18.15
CA PRO A 430 35.36 8.98 -19.28
C PRO A 430 36.09 8.65 -20.59
N HIS A 431 35.56 7.70 -21.37
CA HIS A 431 36.08 7.35 -22.69
C HIS A 431 34.97 7.45 -23.74
N SER A 432 35.24 8.07 -24.89
CA SER A 432 34.31 8.07 -26.02
C SER A 432 34.56 6.84 -26.90
N VAL A 433 33.50 6.06 -27.14
CA VAL A 433 33.53 4.90 -28.03
C VAL A 433 32.53 5.14 -29.15
N THR A 434 32.95 4.93 -30.40
CA THR A 434 32.07 5.01 -31.56
C THR A 434 31.37 3.66 -31.77
N LEU A 435 30.10 3.59 -31.39
CA LEU A 435 29.25 2.41 -31.60
C LEU A 435 28.17 2.77 -32.64
N PHE A 436 28.02 1.96 -33.69
CA PHE A 436 27.05 2.18 -34.77
C PHE A 436 27.13 3.58 -35.43
N GLY A 437 28.33 4.13 -35.60
CA GLY A 437 28.53 5.44 -36.22
C GLY A 437 28.13 6.65 -35.35
N ARG A 438 27.83 6.45 -34.06
CA ARG A 438 27.60 7.53 -33.09
C ARG A 438 28.61 7.45 -31.94
N SER A 439 29.11 8.60 -31.50
CA SER A 439 30.00 8.71 -30.34
C SER A 439 29.20 8.55 -29.05
N MET A 440 29.46 7.49 -28.29
CA MET A 440 28.89 7.26 -26.96
C MET A 440 29.96 7.53 -25.91
N ILE A 441 29.67 8.40 -24.93
CA ILE A 441 30.56 8.64 -23.79
C ILE A 441 30.30 7.52 -22.79
N ILE A 442 31.26 6.63 -22.57
CA ILE A 442 31.26 5.65 -21.47
C ILE A 442 31.96 6.31 -20.29
N ASP A 443 31.18 6.74 -19.32
CA ASP A 443 31.67 7.28 -18.05
C ASP A 443 31.61 6.21 -16.95
N GLY A 444 32.11 6.56 -15.75
CA GLY A 444 32.07 5.66 -14.60
C GLY A 444 30.69 5.33 -14.07
N THR A 445 29.60 5.93 -14.59
CA THR A 445 28.25 5.65 -14.11
C THR A 445 27.76 4.29 -14.57
N ARG A 446 27.98 3.93 -15.83
CA ARG A 446 27.46 2.66 -16.39
C ARG A 446 28.02 1.42 -15.68
N PRO A 447 29.33 1.28 -15.43
CA PRO A 447 29.87 0.14 -14.68
C PRO A 447 29.30 0.05 -13.26
N VAL A 448 29.13 1.20 -12.58
CA VAL A 448 28.57 1.25 -11.22
C VAL A 448 27.10 0.82 -11.21
N LEU A 449 26.29 1.31 -12.16
CA LEU A 449 24.89 0.91 -12.30
C LEU A 449 24.75 -0.57 -12.69
N LEU A 450 25.61 -1.10 -13.56
CA LEU A 450 25.65 -2.52 -13.90
C LEU A 450 25.97 -3.39 -12.67
N GLY A 451 26.99 -3.02 -11.90
CA GLY A 451 27.34 -3.73 -10.67
C GLY A 451 26.22 -3.69 -9.62
N ALA A 452 25.59 -2.52 -9.46
CA ALA A 452 24.47 -2.34 -8.55
C ALA A 452 23.22 -3.11 -8.98
N GLY A 453 22.91 -3.15 -10.28
CA GLY A 453 21.83 -3.94 -10.86
C GLY A 453 22.04 -5.44 -10.66
N LEU A 454 23.25 -5.94 -10.95
CA LEU A 454 23.59 -7.36 -10.74
C LEU A 454 23.47 -7.74 -9.26
N LEU A 455 23.96 -6.90 -8.36
CA LEU A 455 23.83 -7.10 -6.92
C LEU A 455 22.35 -7.13 -6.49
N ALA A 456 21.53 -6.19 -6.95
CA ALA A 456 20.09 -6.18 -6.69
C ALA A 456 19.39 -7.44 -7.20
N THR A 457 19.73 -7.91 -8.41
CA THR A 457 19.19 -9.15 -8.96
C THR A 457 19.56 -10.35 -8.10
N VAL A 458 20.84 -10.50 -7.72
CA VAL A 458 21.31 -11.60 -6.87
C VAL A 458 20.63 -11.57 -5.50
N MET A 459 20.61 -10.40 -4.85
CA MET A 459 19.97 -10.23 -3.54
C MET A 459 18.46 -10.44 -3.62
N GLY A 460 17.81 -10.02 -4.71
CA GLY A 460 16.39 -10.29 -4.97
C GLY A 460 16.09 -11.79 -5.13
N VAL A 461 16.95 -12.54 -5.83
CA VAL A 461 16.83 -14.01 -5.96
C VAL A 461 17.03 -14.69 -4.61
N LEU A 462 18.00 -14.24 -3.81
CA LEU A 462 18.24 -14.78 -2.47
C LEU A 462 17.07 -14.47 -1.53
N ALA A 463 16.55 -13.24 -1.56
CA ALA A 463 15.38 -12.83 -0.79
C ALA A 463 14.16 -13.68 -1.17
N TYR A 464 13.88 -13.81 -2.47
CA TYR A 464 12.81 -14.65 -2.98
C TYR A 464 12.92 -16.09 -2.48
N ARG A 465 14.08 -16.74 -2.67
CA ARG A 465 14.30 -18.13 -2.23
C ARG A 465 14.16 -18.34 -0.72
N GLN A 466 14.42 -17.30 0.06
CA GLN A 466 14.38 -17.38 1.51
C GLN A 466 13.00 -17.05 2.09
N MET A 467 12.19 -16.27 1.37
CA MET A 467 10.82 -15.90 1.74
C MET A 467 9.75 -16.78 1.08
N ASP A 468 10.11 -17.58 0.06
CA ASP A 468 9.18 -18.47 -0.60
C ASP A 468 8.85 -19.66 0.31
N ASP A 469 7.67 -19.59 0.93
CA ASP A 469 7.09 -20.71 1.67
C ASP A 469 6.88 -21.87 0.70
N ARG A 470 7.39 -23.06 1.06
CA ARG A 470 7.56 -24.24 0.21
C ARG A 470 6.24 -24.77 -0.39
N ARG A 471 5.65 -24.07 -1.36
CA ARG A 471 4.57 -24.58 -2.21
C ARG A 471 5.14 -25.10 -3.52
N SER A 472 4.65 -26.26 -3.95
CA SER A 472 5.06 -27.00 -5.15
C SER A 472 4.66 -26.33 -6.48
N GLU A 473 4.06 -25.14 -6.47
CA GLU A 473 3.57 -24.47 -7.67
C GLU A 473 4.63 -23.55 -8.29
N THR A 474 4.82 -23.68 -9.60
CA THR A 474 5.87 -22.99 -10.36
C THR A 474 5.60 -21.49 -10.54
N ILE A 475 6.65 -20.67 -10.61
CA ILE A 475 6.57 -19.22 -10.88
C ILE A 475 5.69 -18.87 -12.11
N LEU A 476 5.76 -19.71 -13.14
CA LEU A 476 5.06 -19.49 -14.40
C LEU A 476 3.54 -19.71 -14.28
N SER A 477 3.08 -20.63 -13.43
CA SER A 477 1.64 -20.84 -13.19
C SER A 477 1.03 -19.66 -12.45
N ASP A 478 1.73 -19.11 -11.47
CA ASP A 478 1.31 -17.95 -10.68
C ASP A 478 1.26 -16.67 -11.53
N LEU A 479 2.31 -16.37 -12.30
CA LEU A 479 2.32 -15.22 -13.21
C LEU A 479 1.26 -15.35 -14.30
N ARG A 480 1.06 -16.56 -14.84
CA ARG A 480 0.03 -16.82 -15.85
C ARG A 480 -1.38 -16.77 -15.26
N ALA A 481 -1.59 -17.15 -14.01
CA ALA A 481 -2.85 -16.96 -13.30
C ALA A 481 -3.09 -15.47 -12.99
N ALA A 482 -2.02 -14.72 -12.68
CA ALA A 482 -2.11 -13.28 -12.42
C ALA A 482 -2.49 -12.47 -13.68
N ILE A 483 -1.97 -12.88 -14.84
CA ILE A 483 -2.17 -12.24 -16.14
C ILE A 483 -3.39 -12.83 -16.89
N GLY A 484 -3.71 -14.10 -16.66
CA GLY A 484 -4.81 -14.83 -17.29
C GLY A 484 -6.19 -14.40 -16.76
N ARG A 485 -7.20 -14.44 -17.63
CA ARG A 485 -8.61 -14.39 -17.18
C ARG A 485 -8.89 -15.64 -16.33
N LYS A 486 -9.63 -15.48 -15.21
CA LYS A 486 -10.08 -16.61 -14.37
C LYS A 486 -10.62 -17.72 -15.30
N PRO A 487 -10.21 -19.00 -15.14
CA PRO A 487 -10.72 -20.07 -15.97
C PRO A 487 -12.24 -20.11 -15.83
N LYS A 488 -12.96 -19.95 -16.95
CA LYS A 488 -14.41 -20.12 -16.95
C LYS A 488 -14.71 -21.57 -16.55
N ARG A 489 -15.54 -21.73 -15.54
CA ARG A 489 -16.04 -23.03 -15.11
C ARG A 489 -16.71 -23.71 -16.32
N ARG A 490 -16.38 -24.99 -16.55
CA ARG A 490 -16.97 -25.80 -17.65
C ARG A 490 -18.40 -26.26 -17.33
N SER A 491 -18.86 -26.14 -16.08
CA SER A 491 -20.21 -26.52 -15.66
C SER A 491 -21.24 -25.49 -16.10
N THR A 492 -22.43 -25.96 -16.47
CA THR A 492 -23.55 -25.11 -16.86
C THR A 492 -24.31 -24.54 -15.66
N GLY A 493 -24.22 -25.12 -14.46
CA GLY A 493 -24.94 -24.69 -13.26
C GLY A 493 -24.25 -23.61 -12.43
N LEU A 494 -24.98 -23.06 -11.44
CA LEU A 494 -24.59 -21.90 -10.63
C LEU A 494 -24.44 -22.28 -9.15
N LEU A 495 -23.31 -21.96 -8.51
CA LEU A 495 -23.11 -22.15 -7.07
C LEU A 495 -23.19 -20.82 -6.31
N ILE A 496 -24.14 -20.72 -5.39
CA ILE A 496 -24.34 -19.56 -4.49
C ILE A 496 -24.04 -20.00 -3.05
N ALA A 497 -23.07 -19.36 -2.41
CA ALA A 497 -22.76 -19.58 -1.00
C ALA A 497 -23.25 -18.41 -0.14
N VAL A 498 -23.82 -18.70 1.02
CA VAL A 498 -24.16 -17.71 2.06
C VAL A 498 -23.18 -17.86 3.21
N GLU A 499 -22.32 -16.86 3.39
CA GLU A 499 -21.25 -16.81 4.38
C GLU A 499 -21.58 -15.76 5.45
N GLY A 500 -21.04 -15.93 6.65
CA GLY A 500 -21.31 -15.02 7.75
C GLY A 500 -20.79 -15.54 9.09
N ASN A 501 -20.95 -14.70 10.11
CA ASN A 501 -20.39 -14.96 11.44
C ASN A 501 -21.10 -16.14 12.16
N THR A 502 -22.42 -16.28 11.99
CA THR A 502 -23.22 -17.27 12.72
C THR A 502 -23.92 -18.25 11.78
N HIS A 503 -23.92 -19.53 12.17
CA HIS A 503 -24.61 -20.60 11.46
C HIS A 503 -26.12 -20.34 11.31
N ILE A 504 -26.80 -19.84 12.35
CA ILE A 504 -28.25 -19.64 12.33
C ILE A 504 -28.64 -18.64 11.23
N ASP A 505 -27.95 -17.50 11.15
CA ASP A 505 -28.24 -16.48 10.15
C ASP A 505 -27.94 -16.99 8.72
N THR A 506 -26.81 -17.67 8.51
CA THR A 506 -26.46 -18.23 7.19
C THR A 506 -27.43 -19.31 6.74
N SER A 507 -27.84 -20.21 7.63
CA SER A 507 -28.78 -21.31 7.34
C SER A 507 -30.16 -20.78 6.99
N THR A 508 -30.64 -19.79 7.77
CA THR A 508 -31.93 -19.13 7.54
C THR A 508 -31.95 -18.46 6.18
N GLN A 509 -30.92 -17.66 5.86
CA GLN A 509 -30.85 -16.94 4.59
C GLN A 509 -30.62 -17.86 3.39
N ALA A 510 -29.83 -18.93 3.52
CA ALA A 510 -29.66 -19.93 2.47
C ALA A 510 -30.98 -20.65 2.16
N THR A 511 -31.75 -21.01 3.19
CA THR A 511 -33.07 -21.66 3.03
C THR A 511 -34.05 -20.73 2.32
N LEU A 512 -34.22 -19.50 2.82
CA LEU A 512 -35.12 -18.52 2.21
C LEU A 512 -34.74 -18.22 0.75
N LEU A 513 -33.44 -18.12 0.46
CA LEU A 513 -32.94 -17.90 -0.91
C LEU A 513 -33.23 -19.09 -1.83
N ALA A 514 -33.00 -20.32 -1.36
CA ALA A 514 -33.28 -21.52 -2.13
C ALA A 514 -34.77 -21.66 -2.43
N ASP A 515 -35.65 -21.40 -1.45
CA ASP A 515 -37.10 -21.46 -1.64
C ASP A 515 -37.61 -20.39 -2.60
N TRP A 516 -37.08 -19.16 -2.50
CA TRP A 516 -37.37 -18.12 -3.46
C TRP A 516 -36.93 -18.51 -4.88
N LEU A 517 -35.73 -19.06 -5.05
CA LEU A 517 -35.24 -19.52 -6.35
C LEU A 517 -36.08 -20.69 -6.90
N ARG A 518 -36.50 -21.65 -6.08
CA ARG A 518 -37.39 -22.75 -6.52
C ARG A 518 -38.73 -22.22 -7.04
N ALA A 519 -39.27 -21.20 -6.40
CA ALA A 519 -40.55 -20.61 -6.79
C ALA A 519 -40.45 -19.72 -8.05
N ASN A 520 -39.27 -19.15 -8.33
CA ASN A 520 -39.13 -18.07 -9.32
C ASN A 520 -38.12 -18.34 -10.44
N SER A 521 -37.30 -19.39 -10.36
CA SER A 521 -36.39 -19.80 -11.43
C SER A 521 -36.87 -21.13 -11.95
N GLY A 522 -37.18 -21.24 -13.24
CA GLY A 522 -37.58 -22.52 -13.87
C GLY A 522 -36.45 -23.56 -13.94
N THR A 523 -35.46 -23.48 -13.05
CA THR A 523 -34.25 -24.30 -12.98
C THR A 523 -34.30 -25.18 -11.73
N ASP A 524 -33.69 -26.36 -11.78
CA ASP A 524 -33.50 -27.21 -10.60
C ASP A 524 -32.67 -26.48 -9.52
N VAL A 525 -33.13 -26.47 -8.26
CA VAL A 525 -32.47 -25.77 -7.14
C VAL A 525 -32.21 -26.73 -5.99
N LEU A 526 -30.93 -26.97 -5.73
CA LEU A 526 -30.44 -27.77 -4.61
C LEU A 526 -30.05 -26.85 -3.46
N LEU A 527 -30.65 -27.04 -2.29
CA LEU A 527 -30.13 -26.49 -1.03
C LEU A 527 -29.14 -27.52 -0.46
N ALA A 528 -27.85 -27.30 -0.69
CA ALA A 528 -26.79 -28.11 -0.10
C ALA A 528 -26.48 -27.53 1.28
N ALA A 529 -27.05 -28.15 2.32
CA ALA A 529 -26.63 -27.89 3.70
C ALA A 529 -25.50 -28.84 4.05
N ASP A 530 -24.66 -28.46 5.01
CA ASP A 530 -23.72 -29.38 5.64
C ASP A 530 -24.17 -29.63 7.08
N PRO A 531 -25.03 -30.64 7.32
CA PRO A 531 -25.52 -30.94 8.66
C PRO A 531 -24.41 -31.39 9.62
N ALA A 532 -23.21 -31.71 9.12
CA ALA A 532 -22.07 -32.20 9.89
C ALA A 532 -21.08 -31.07 10.24
N LEU A 533 -21.20 -29.89 9.65
CA LEU A 533 -20.52 -28.65 10.06
C LEU A 533 -21.33 -27.77 11.02
N ASP A 534 -22.48 -28.24 11.50
CA ASP A 534 -23.04 -27.72 12.74
C ASP A 534 -22.00 -27.91 13.85
N ASP A 535 -21.65 -26.83 14.55
CA ASP A 535 -20.67 -26.82 15.63
C ASP A 535 -20.97 -27.89 16.70
N VAL A 536 -22.24 -28.25 16.88
CA VAL A 536 -22.68 -29.29 17.82
C VAL A 536 -22.35 -30.69 17.30
N ARG A 537 -22.61 -30.97 16.02
CA ARG A 537 -22.45 -32.30 15.42
C ARG A 537 -21.00 -32.59 15.01
N LEU A 538 -20.26 -31.57 14.56
CA LEU A 538 -18.82 -31.67 14.38
C LEU A 538 -18.15 -32.02 15.71
N ARG A 539 -18.55 -31.34 16.81
CA ARG A 539 -18.08 -31.66 18.16
C ARG A 539 -18.42 -33.09 18.57
N SER A 540 -19.60 -33.62 18.23
CA SER A 540 -19.94 -35.00 18.60
C SER A 540 -19.06 -36.02 17.89
N VAL A 541 -18.83 -35.88 16.58
CA VAL A 541 -17.93 -36.76 15.80
C VAL A 541 -16.50 -36.74 16.35
N LEU A 542 -15.99 -35.54 16.65
CA LEU A 542 -14.66 -35.37 17.22
C LEU A 542 -14.57 -35.99 18.63
N THR A 543 -15.60 -35.81 19.46
CA THR A 543 -15.65 -36.36 20.82
C THR A 543 -15.73 -37.89 20.80
N GLU A 544 -16.57 -38.47 19.94
CA GLU A 544 -16.68 -39.93 19.77
C GLU A 544 -15.38 -40.56 19.28
N ALA A 545 -14.66 -39.88 18.39
CA ALA A 545 -13.36 -40.32 17.89
C ALA A 545 -12.19 -40.05 18.86
N GLY A 546 -12.43 -39.41 20.01
CA GLY A 546 -11.39 -39.01 20.95
C GLY A 546 -10.39 -37.98 20.38
N LEU A 547 -10.81 -37.20 19.39
CA LEU A 547 -9.99 -36.20 18.71
C LEU A 547 -10.25 -34.81 19.30
N ASN A 548 -9.17 -34.11 19.67
CA ASN A 548 -9.24 -32.79 20.32
C ASN A 548 -8.32 -31.74 19.69
N SER A 549 -7.46 -32.13 18.74
CA SER A 549 -6.53 -31.20 18.11
C SER A 549 -7.24 -30.38 17.03
N ALA A 550 -6.86 -29.11 16.90
CA ALA A 550 -7.41 -28.25 15.86
C ALA A 550 -7.15 -28.74 14.43
N ARG A 551 -6.00 -29.40 14.19
CA ARG A 551 -5.72 -30.02 12.89
C ARG A 551 -6.68 -31.16 12.59
N ALA A 552 -7.04 -31.96 13.60
CA ALA A 552 -8.07 -32.99 13.43
C ALA A 552 -9.43 -32.36 13.09
N HIS A 553 -9.80 -31.24 13.73
CA HIS A 553 -11.04 -30.52 13.41
C HIS A 553 -11.05 -30.04 11.96
N ALA A 554 -9.95 -29.44 11.49
CA ALA A 554 -9.82 -28.99 10.11
C ALA A 554 -9.88 -30.14 9.10
N LEU A 555 -9.23 -31.29 9.39
CA LEU A 555 -9.26 -32.47 8.54
C LEU A 555 -10.66 -33.09 8.44
N VAL A 556 -11.39 -33.18 9.56
CA VAL A 556 -12.77 -33.69 9.55
C VAL A 556 -13.68 -32.75 8.76
N ALA A 557 -13.57 -31.44 8.98
CA ALA A 557 -14.32 -30.44 8.22
C ALA A 557 -14.03 -30.53 6.71
N ALA A 558 -12.77 -30.71 6.32
CA ALA A 558 -12.36 -30.89 4.93
C ALA A 558 -12.88 -32.20 4.32
N ALA A 559 -12.87 -33.30 5.07
CA ALA A 559 -13.36 -34.59 4.61
C ALA A 559 -14.87 -34.58 4.33
N VAL A 560 -15.66 -34.01 5.24
CA VAL A 560 -17.11 -33.83 5.06
C VAL A 560 -17.39 -32.95 3.85
N ARG A 561 -16.60 -31.88 3.68
CA ARG A 561 -16.73 -30.97 2.55
C ARG A 561 -16.46 -31.65 1.21
N ALA A 562 -15.43 -32.49 1.14
CA ALA A 562 -15.10 -33.24 -0.07
C ALA A 562 -16.24 -34.19 -0.47
N ASP A 563 -16.78 -34.95 0.48
CA ASP A 563 -17.91 -35.85 0.27
C ASP A 563 -19.16 -35.10 -0.25
N LEU A 564 -19.50 -33.95 0.35
CA LEU A 564 -20.65 -33.15 -0.10
C LEU A 564 -20.43 -32.59 -1.51
N VAL A 565 -19.21 -32.15 -1.82
CA VAL A 565 -18.86 -31.63 -3.14
C VAL A 565 -18.99 -32.70 -4.21
N GLU A 566 -18.46 -33.89 -3.98
CA GLU A 566 -18.49 -35.01 -4.93
C GLU A 566 -19.89 -35.64 -5.05
N ARG A 567 -20.59 -35.84 -3.94
CA ARG A 567 -21.89 -36.54 -3.91
C ARG A 567 -23.04 -35.69 -4.42
N GLU A 568 -23.07 -34.40 -4.10
CA GLU A 568 -24.26 -33.55 -4.28
C GLU A 568 -23.98 -32.34 -5.17
N ILE A 569 -22.94 -31.56 -4.86
CA ILE A 569 -22.72 -30.23 -5.47
C ILE A 569 -22.23 -30.34 -6.92
N GLN A 570 -21.17 -31.09 -7.19
CA GLN A 570 -20.64 -31.24 -8.56
C GLN A 570 -21.66 -31.89 -9.50
N PRO A 571 -22.35 -32.99 -9.14
CA PRO A 571 -23.39 -33.57 -10.00
C PRO A 571 -24.53 -32.61 -10.30
N ALA A 572 -24.98 -31.81 -9.33
CA ALA A 572 -26.02 -30.79 -9.56
C ALA A 572 -25.55 -29.70 -10.53
N LEU A 573 -24.33 -29.20 -10.35
CA LEU A 573 -23.76 -28.15 -11.20
C LEU A 573 -23.48 -28.65 -12.62
N ALA A 574 -23.14 -29.93 -12.79
CA ALA A 574 -22.97 -30.55 -14.10
C ALA A 574 -24.29 -30.66 -14.89
N ARG A 575 -25.43 -30.79 -14.21
CA ARG A 575 -26.76 -30.82 -14.84
C ARG A 575 -27.37 -29.43 -15.10
N GLY A 576 -26.70 -28.35 -14.70
CA GLY A 576 -27.20 -26.99 -14.87
C GLY A 576 -28.05 -26.46 -13.71
N ALA A 577 -28.09 -27.16 -12.56
CA ALA A 577 -28.86 -26.72 -11.40
C ALA A 577 -28.23 -25.49 -10.71
N VAL A 578 -29.05 -24.75 -9.96
CA VAL A 578 -28.59 -23.74 -9.00
C VAL A 578 -28.39 -24.42 -7.64
N VAL A 579 -27.17 -24.38 -7.12
CA VAL A 579 -26.85 -24.90 -5.79
C VAL A 579 -26.73 -23.72 -4.84
N VAL A 580 -27.59 -23.67 -3.82
CA VAL A 580 -27.48 -22.73 -2.70
C VAL A 580 -26.89 -23.48 -1.52
N MET A 581 -25.88 -22.92 -0.88
CA MET A 581 -25.21 -23.55 0.25
C MET A 581 -24.91 -22.54 1.36
N GLU A 582 -25.09 -22.95 2.62
CA GLU A 582 -24.55 -22.20 3.75
C GLU A 582 -23.07 -22.54 3.99
N ARG A 583 -22.28 -21.54 4.37
CA ARG A 583 -20.90 -21.67 4.86
C ARG A 583 -20.04 -22.59 3.99
N PHE A 584 -19.70 -22.19 2.77
CA PHE A 584 -19.00 -23.06 1.82
C PHE A 584 -17.55 -23.36 2.24
N VAL A 585 -16.69 -22.35 2.22
CA VAL A 585 -15.27 -22.52 2.60
C VAL A 585 -14.84 -21.39 3.52
N ASP A 586 -15.40 -20.19 3.34
CA ASP A 586 -14.84 -18.98 3.91
C ASP A 586 -15.17 -18.86 5.40
N SER A 587 -16.42 -19.09 5.82
CA SER A 587 -16.79 -19.06 7.24
C SER A 587 -16.12 -20.17 8.05
N PRO A 588 -16.11 -21.45 7.62
CA PRO A 588 -15.39 -22.50 8.35
C PRO A 588 -13.89 -22.21 8.50
N LEU A 589 -13.25 -21.71 7.44
CA LEU A 589 -11.83 -21.33 7.47
C LEU A 589 -11.58 -20.17 8.44
N ALA A 590 -12.41 -19.13 8.40
CA ALA A 590 -12.29 -17.99 9.32
C ALA A 590 -12.43 -18.44 10.78
N HIS A 591 -13.45 -19.24 11.09
CA HIS A 591 -13.64 -19.80 12.44
C HIS A 591 -12.47 -20.67 12.90
N LEU A 592 -11.98 -21.59 12.06
CA LEU A 592 -10.85 -22.45 12.41
C LEU A 592 -9.54 -21.65 12.57
N SER A 593 -9.29 -20.67 11.71
CA SER A 593 -8.08 -19.83 11.82
C SER A 593 -8.05 -19.04 13.13
N VAL A 594 -9.18 -18.42 13.51
CA VAL A 594 -9.28 -17.62 14.74
C VAL A 594 -9.31 -18.50 15.99
N ALA A 595 -10.03 -19.63 15.97
CA ALA A 595 -10.18 -20.50 17.15
C ALA A 595 -8.91 -21.29 17.46
N ALA A 596 -8.14 -21.67 16.43
CA ALA A 596 -7.03 -22.59 16.58
C ALA A 596 -5.64 -22.02 16.32
N GLY A 597 -5.53 -20.76 15.86
CA GLY A 597 -4.25 -20.17 15.48
C GLY A 597 -3.53 -20.95 14.36
N LEU A 598 -4.30 -21.66 13.53
CA LEU A 598 -3.76 -22.38 12.38
C LEU A 598 -3.46 -21.39 11.25
N ASP A 599 -2.39 -21.64 10.51
CA ASP A 599 -2.01 -20.83 9.36
C ASP A 599 -3.17 -20.82 8.33
N PRO A 600 -3.74 -19.64 8.02
CA PRO A 600 -4.82 -19.52 7.05
C PRO A 600 -4.46 -20.10 5.68
N THR A 601 -3.17 -20.04 5.32
CA THR A 601 -2.68 -20.50 4.03
C THR A 601 -2.63 -22.03 3.94
N GLU A 602 -2.37 -22.73 5.06
CA GLU A 602 -2.47 -24.20 5.17
C GLU A 602 -3.93 -24.64 5.05
N LEU A 603 -4.84 -23.95 5.75
CA LEU A 603 -6.27 -24.23 5.71
C LEU A 603 -6.88 -23.98 4.33
N GLU A 604 -6.48 -22.92 3.63
CA GLU A 604 -6.92 -22.65 2.26
C GLU A 604 -6.45 -23.74 1.30
N GLY A 605 -5.21 -24.21 1.43
CA GLY A 605 -4.69 -25.34 0.64
C GLY A 605 -5.44 -26.65 0.88
N LEU A 606 -5.82 -26.91 2.14
CA LEU A 606 -6.65 -28.07 2.50
C LEU A 606 -8.06 -27.96 1.92
N ALA A 607 -8.69 -26.79 2.02
CA ALA A 607 -10.00 -26.54 1.43
C ALA A 607 -9.97 -26.65 -0.11
N ASP A 608 -8.94 -26.13 -0.76
CA ASP A 608 -8.72 -26.25 -2.20
C ASP A 608 -8.58 -27.69 -2.66
N TRP A 609 -7.86 -28.49 -1.88
CA TRP A 609 -7.73 -29.91 -2.18
C TRP A 609 -9.09 -30.61 -2.00
N ALA A 610 -9.77 -30.37 -0.89
CA ALA A 610 -11.06 -30.99 -0.58
C ALA A 610 -12.17 -30.64 -1.57
N THR A 611 -12.18 -29.43 -2.14
CA THR A 611 -13.22 -29.01 -3.08
C THR A 611 -12.80 -29.11 -4.55
N GLU A 612 -11.63 -29.69 -4.86
CA GLU A 612 -11.02 -29.65 -6.20
C GLU A 612 -10.93 -28.22 -6.78
N ARG A 613 -10.60 -27.24 -5.91
CA ARG A 613 -10.58 -25.80 -6.22
C ARG A 613 -11.93 -25.25 -6.68
N LEU A 614 -13.03 -25.91 -6.36
CA LEU A 614 -14.36 -25.39 -6.55
C LEU A 614 -14.54 -24.13 -5.69
N ARG A 615 -15.01 -23.05 -6.32
CA ARG A 615 -15.39 -21.80 -5.68
C ARG A 615 -16.83 -21.44 -6.05
N PRO A 616 -17.58 -20.78 -5.14
CA PRO A 616 -18.90 -20.23 -5.46
C PRO A 616 -18.81 -19.19 -6.58
N ASP A 617 -19.82 -19.15 -7.44
CA ASP A 617 -19.98 -18.12 -8.46
C ASP A 617 -20.45 -16.80 -7.82
N ILE A 618 -21.26 -16.91 -6.75
CA ILE A 618 -21.72 -15.80 -5.92
C ILE A 618 -21.53 -16.19 -4.46
N THR A 619 -20.84 -15.36 -3.68
CA THR A 619 -20.75 -15.50 -2.22
C THR A 619 -21.47 -14.33 -1.58
N VAL A 620 -22.61 -14.57 -0.92
CA VAL A 620 -23.31 -13.56 -0.13
C VAL A 620 -22.71 -13.54 1.26
N LEU A 621 -21.99 -12.47 1.62
CA LEU A 621 -21.47 -12.29 2.97
C LEU A 621 -22.45 -11.45 3.79
N LEU A 622 -22.97 -12.02 4.87
CA LEU A 622 -23.79 -11.30 5.85
C LEU A 622 -22.87 -10.54 6.80
N ASP A 623 -22.84 -9.21 6.67
CA ASP A 623 -22.07 -8.30 7.52
C ASP A 623 -22.95 -7.81 8.67
N ARG A 624 -22.86 -8.52 9.79
CA ARG A 624 -23.63 -8.21 11.00
C ARG A 624 -22.70 -7.68 12.08
N ASP A 625 -23.08 -6.60 12.74
CA ASP A 625 -22.30 -6.07 13.86
C ASP A 625 -22.22 -7.11 14.99
N PRO A 626 -21.02 -7.59 15.38
CA PRO A 626 -20.88 -8.54 16.48
C PRO A 626 -21.48 -8.04 17.80
N ALA A 627 -21.60 -6.72 17.99
CA ALA A 627 -22.24 -6.13 19.17
C ALA A 627 -23.76 -6.33 19.21
N THR A 628 -24.41 -6.63 18.08
CA THR A 628 -25.86 -6.88 17.98
C THR A 628 -26.21 -8.37 18.14
N LEU A 629 -25.21 -9.24 18.26
CA LEU A 629 -25.40 -10.67 18.49
C LEU A 629 -25.94 -10.94 19.90
N PRO A 630 -26.85 -11.93 20.05
CA PRO A 630 -27.37 -12.27 21.37
C PRO A 630 -26.24 -12.76 22.30
N PRO A 631 -26.29 -12.50 23.62
CA PRO A 631 -25.23 -12.89 24.58
C PRO A 631 -24.88 -14.39 24.62
N ARG A 632 -25.75 -15.23 24.06
CA ARG A 632 -25.57 -16.68 23.93
C ARG A 632 -24.78 -17.10 22.68
N ALA A 633 -24.47 -16.18 21.77
CA ALA A 633 -23.77 -16.46 20.52
C ALA A 633 -22.29 -16.80 20.71
N GLY A 634 -21.66 -16.34 21.79
CA GLY A 634 -20.25 -16.60 22.09
C GLY A 634 -19.48 -15.37 22.54
N ASN A 635 -18.14 -15.44 22.49
CA ASN A 635 -17.26 -14.33 22.83
C ASN A 635 -17.33 -13.24 21.73
N ALA A 636 -17.77 -12.03 22.07
CA ALA A 636 -17.86 -10.90 21.15
C ALA A 636 -16.51 -10.59 20.46
N GLU A 637 -15.39 -10.76 21.15
CA GLU A 637 -14.07 -10.58 20.55
C GLU A 637 -13.79 -11.64 19.48
N HIS A 638 -14.16 -12.90 19.71
CA HIS A 638 -13.99 -13.98 18.73
C HIS A 638 -14.81 -13.70 17.46
N HIS A 639 -16.08 -13.30 17.63
CA HIS A 639 -16.96 -12.91 16.53
C HIS A 639 -16.43 -11.71 15.76
N TRP A 640 -15.80 -10.75 16.43
CA TRP A 640 -15.16 -9.61 15.78
C TRP A 640 -13.97 -10.04 14.91
N HIS A 641 -13.12 -10.94 15.41
CA HIS A 641 -11.99 -11.46 14.64
C HIS A 641 -12.46 -12.28 13.43
N VAL A 642 -13.46 -13.17 13.59
CA VAL A 642 -14.03 -13.92 12.47
C VAL A 642 -14.62 -13.00 11.42
N GLN A 643 -15.40 -11.99 11.85
CA GLN A 643 -15.99 -11.00 10.94
C GLN A 643 -14.92 -10.21 10.18
N SER A 644 -13.81 -9.84 10.84
CA SER A 644 -12.70 -9.15 10.20
C SER A 644 -12.05 -10.00 9.12
N VAL A 645 -11.81 -11.29 9.39
CA VAL A 645 -11.23 -12.23 8.41
C VAL A 645 -12.16 -12.38 7.21
N LEU A 646 -13.46 -12.59 7.42
CA LEU A 646 -14.45 -12.69 6.34
C LEU A 646 -14.53 -11.40 5.50
N THR A 647 -14.46 -10.24 6.15
CA THR A 647 -14.45 -8.94 5.47
C THR A 647 -13.18 -8.75 4.63
N ASP A 648 -12.03 -9.21 5.13
CA ASP A 648 -10.78 -9.19 4.39
C ASP A 648 -10.81 -10.14 3.18
N MET A 649 -11.41 -11.33 3.32
CA MET A 649 -11.65 -12.24 2.20
C MET A 649 -12.58 -11.63 1.15
N ALA A 650 -13.67 -10.97 1.58
CA ALA A 650 -14.57 -10.26 0.68
C ALA A 650 -13.89 -9.07 -0.02
N ALA A 651 -13.03 -8.34 0.68
CA ALA A 651 -12.24 -7.26 0.12
C ALA A 651 -11.16 -7.75 -0.87
N ALA A 652 -10.70 -9.00 -0.72
CA ALA A 652 -9.72 -9.64 -1.59
C ALA A 652 -10.33 -10.07 -2.94
N ASP A 653 -11.56 -10.61 -2.96
CA ASP A 653 -12.24 -11.08 -4.19
C ASP A 653 -13.63 -10.44 -4.41
N PRO A 654 -13.74 -9.11 -4.62
CA PRO A 654 -15.03 -8.42 -4.75
C PRO A 654 -15.85 -8.87 -5.97
N ASP A 655 -15.21 -9.53 -6.94
CA ASP A 655 -15.89 -10.13 -8.09
C ASP A 655 -16.60 -11.44 -7.72
N ARG A 656 -16.40 -11.99 -6.52
CA ARG A 656 -17.11 -13.18 -6.02
C ARG A 656 -18.12 -12.81 -4.94
N TYR A 657 -17.75 -11.87 -4.07
CA TYR A 657 -18.54 -11.50 -2.91
C TYR A 657 -19.58 -10.43 -3.19
N VAL A 658 -20.71 -10.57 -2.51
CA VAL A 658 -21.74 -9.56 -2.37
C VAL A 658 -21.98 -9.37 -0.88
N VAL A 659 -21.53 -8.25 -0.34
CA VAL A 659 -21.66 -7.95 1.08
C VAL A 659 -23.04 -7.35 1.33
N VAL A 660 -23.79 -7.96 2.24
CA VAL A 660 -25.14 -7.55 2.62
C VAL A 660 -25.14 -7.23 4.10
N ASP A 661 -25.72 -6.08 4.45
CA ASP A 661 -25.96 -5.71 5.84
C ASP A 661 -26.87 -6.77 6.50
N GLY A 662 -26.33 -7.43 7.53
CA GLY A 662 -26.96 -8.53 8.26
C GLY A 662 -27.74 -8.09 9.50
N ASP A 663 -27.82 -6.79 9.81
CA ASP A 663 -28.57 -6.30 10.97
C ASP A 663 -30.07 -6.14 10.66
N GLY A 664 -30.96 -6.64 11.52
CA GLY A 664 -32.42 -6.49 11.37
C GLY A 664 -33.19 -7.80 11.57
N SER A 665 -34.44 -7.86 11.10
CA SER A 665 -35.22 -9.10 11.10
C SER A 665 -34.77 -10.02 9.94
N ALA A 666 -35.03 -11.33 10.06
CA ALA A 666 -34.69 -12.30 9.01
C ALA A 666 -35.33 -11.95 7.66
N SER A 667 -36.52 -11.35 7.66
CA SER A 667 -37.20 -10.88 6.44
C SER A 667 -36.47 -9.69 5.82
N ASP A 668 -36.09 -8.69 6.62
CA ASP A 668 -35.39 -7.49 6.12
C ASP A 668 -34.02 -7.82 5.54
N VAL A 669 -33.31 -8.77 6.17
CA VAL A 669 -32.03 -9.28 5.65
C VAL A 669 -32.28 -10.06 4.35
N HIS A 670 -33.33 -10.87 4.28
CA HIS A 670 -33.67 -11.64 3.09
C HIS A 670 -33.98 -10.76 1.88
N ASP A 671 -34.74 -9.69 2.05
CA ASP A 671 -35.03 -8.73 0.97
C ASP A 671 -33.74 -8.11 0.42
N ARG A 672 -32.79 -7.77 1.30
CA ARG A 672 -31.47 -7.26 0.90
C ARG A 672 -30.65 -8.32 0.17
N VAL A 673 -30.65 -9.57 0.64
CA VAL A 673 -29.99 -10.71 -0.02
C VAL A 673 -30.56 -10.92 -1.43
N LEU A 674 -31.89 -10.90 -1.59
CA LEU A 674 -32.54 -11.04 -2.90
C LEU A 674 -32.15 -9.92 -3.86
N ILE A 675 -32.16 -8.67 -3.42
CA ILE A 675 -31.75 -7.52 -4.24
C ILE A 675 -30.28 -7.68 -4.67
N ALA A 676 -29.40 -8.06 -3.74
CA ALA A 676 -27.99 -8.31 -3.99
C ALA A 676 -27.75 -9.41 -5.03
N VAL A 677 -28.39 -10.57 -4.85
CA VAL A 677 -28.25 -11.71 -5.76
C VAL A 677 -28.81 -11.40 -7.14
N LYS A 678 -30.02 -10.80 -7.23
CA LYS A 678 -30.64 -10.39 -8.51
C LYS A 678 -29.76 -9.42 -9.29
N THR A 679 -29.28 -8.36 -8.61
CA THR A 679 -28.39 -7.35 -9.23
C THR A 679 -27.13 -8.01 -9.78
N THR A 680 -26.55 -8.93 -9.01
CA THR A 680 -25.32 -9.64 -9.39
C THR A 680 -25.56 -10.59 -10.58
N MET A 681 -26.66 -11.33 -10.59
CA MET A 681 -27.03 -12.22 -11.70
C MET A 681 -27.28 -11.44 -13.00
N ALA A 682 -27.98 -10.30 -12.91
CA ALA A 682 -28.24 -9.41 -14.04
C ALA A 682 -26.93 -8.81 -14.61
N GLY A 683 -26.05 -8.29 -13.75
CA GLY A 683 -24.77 -7.70 -14.16
C GLY A 683 -23.80 -8.70 -14.80
N ARG A 684 -23.91 -9.99 -14.47
CA ARG A 684 -22.99 -11.05 -14.94
C ARG A 684 -23.49 -11.85 -16.14
N LYS A 685 -24.60 -11.45 -16.76
CA LYS A 685 -25.30 -12.23 -17.81
C LYS A 685 -25.67 -13.64 -17.37
N LEU A 686 -25.91 -13.84 -16.07
CA LEU A 686 -26.47 -15.08 -15.51
C LEU A 686 -28.01 -15.04 -15.50
N ALA A 687 -28.61 -14.13 -16.29
CA ALA A 687 -30.04 -13.86 -16.34
C ALA A 687 -30.90 -15.08 -16.69
N GLN A 688 -30.32 -16.10 -17.35
CA GLN A 688 -30.99 -17.38 -17.60
C GLN A 688 -31.42 -18.09 -16.30
N PHE A 689 -30.73 -17.85 -15.19
CA PHE A 689 -31.08 -18.38 -13.86
C PHE A 689 -31.98 -17.42 -13.07
N ALA A 690 -32.21 -16.22 -13.57
CA ALA A 690 -32.97 -15.16 -12.91
C ALA A 690 -34.32 -14.88 -13.59
N GLN A 691 -34.81 -15.78 -14.47
CA GLN A 691 -36.05 -15.56 -15.24
C GLN A 691 -37.27 -15.40 -14.33
N ALA A 692 -37.49 -14.16 -13.88
CA ALA A 692 -38.76 -13.65 -13.44
C ALA A 692 -39.57 -13.31 -14.69
N GLU A 693 -40.66 -14.04 -14.93
CA GLU A 693 -41.73 -13.48 -15.74
C GLU A 693 -42.28 -12.26 -14.98
N SER A 694 -42.07 -11.09 -15.57
CA SER A 694 -42.78 -9.88 -15.21
C SER A 694 -44.26 -10.06 -15.57
N TYR A 695 -45.12 -10.25 -14.57
CA TYR A 695 -46.54 -9.90 -14.62
C TYR A 695 -47.01 -9.33 -13.29
#